data_AF-K9ZP31-F1
#
_entry.id   AF-K9ZP31-F1
#
_cell.length_a   1.000
_cell.length_b   1.000
_cell.length_c   1.000
_cell.angle_alpha   90.00
_cell.angle_beta   90.00
_cell.angle_gamma   90.00
#
_symmetry.space_group_name_H-M   'P 1'
#
loop_
_entity.id
_entity.type
_entity.pdbx_description
1 polymer ?
#
loop_
_entity_poly.entity_id
_entity_poly.type
_entity_poly.pdbx_seq_one_letter_code
_entity_poly.pdbx_strand_id
1 'polypeptide(L)'
;MDLTTKVIEGSGLSIPIFDGSYNNGKGRYLSEPEIIKNSLLAQIFEPSELPSLLLVKIDSKNPDANHLRQRTFTDGIKRKLAFSSGDNYYFADDALRKKINRLFTTEPDTACRYGSLLVSNCYKGSETFTNLRVKIVDFTDPQYADDKTGDCHGKISPRLAKQLGGESNCPLQFRFAWMKCWAETDNSQTPKTSFLAKGTFLPDAKLTDAEGYDIIIDRSSIKGIKKSQLQDLIPCGEYQLPQAVIGNRGNAKATSYDNSWQFTIWYSEAAVQQDLSQATEAKAQELAKLQSNPLMLAKYIIQQYDKQQSQQEQTEETVNGIDDNTNNQVQESRWISLLRSDKYGQLIETPKFRKFATDYIANQWRDLAIKSGYSHNSGMAMPCDTLPRGTICVPHLPEGDVILTRYPIVNSDNIRLYSNVHDPELKKTRNVVWIHPKDAEEYHQADFDGDQLMVSPANKLPNIAKETLRAGEPGHFKPVKQRPKLAYTEITDEEGNLKYRDLSQIAAASSQNKVGLVATNIGRVQSSTPREGENTERFVRRQRKLLNRLFQALQVEVDSPKSAERLEDIKEIDGANLLADAKKWSESHPSYFFDFKKDDRLYRSFAMPADAPGAINVIAREVVNPLWEPTRIRSRDRHEFRYLFPKETLSVDALEWAEELKTRFQQSRDEIKERVGDDREAFNEELGKLYDSYRAEIDELFTTSEDRFEGAAALWHTQHTRPELDRHRKECLQLAAQMEITFSFEHNYEMPSAALPQDTYVLTVPFGKDAIKWKESLEDKGITFDATIHPQLPVIEFAFKDLSPKVAEKLAAKFGDNIYDSDELNIPKDLRIIAPVDHSWATSRQDAGVGALAYNLFTEEVCQQLQDFQFAEIKVLGIKYNDFADENFASQQWRKRSVTLEVGVFELPESHPDFYRYNGTPILQIDGQNLGTFAPDSPKLPVGTTFAATLKPEGSSIILKVNADSIELPEVTLVESEPKLNNAGELRAIHREFWRQEMFDNLVEAIGITYEQRQTNQSESKEIEQFKIGGQWTAYVQRSGDFIVRNENKRTICRGNIHTGEEIFPLSEAAASELEEMILERERLSANISFEKSLYSTQASLNHKQEISNNRNQSRSQNIELN
;
A
#
# COMPACT_ATOMS: atom_id res chain seq x y z
N MET A 1 17.15 -26.96 6.98
CA MET A 1 16.00 -26.24 6.41
C MET A 1 15.02 -27.24 5.79
N ASP A 2 13.71 -27.11 6.07
CA ASP A 2 12.67 -27.93 5.43
C ASP A 2 12.38 -27.38 4.03
N LEU A 3 12.63 -28.17 2.99
CA LEU A 3 12.56 -27.75 1.59
C LEU A 3 11.28 -28.22 0.90
N THR A 4 10.25 -28.60 1.67
CA THR A 4 8.99 -29.11 1.14
C THR A 4 7.87 -28.09 1.28
N THR A 5 7.04 -28.00 0.24
CA THR A 5 5.79 -27.22 0.33
C THR A 5 4.82 -27.92 1.28
N LYS A 6 4.21 -27.16 2.20
CA LYS A 6 3.25 -27.68 3.18
C LYS A 6 2.03 -26.78 3.30
N VAL A 7 0.88 -27.40 3.56
CA VAL A 7 -0.33 -26.67 3.98
C VAL A 7 -0.23 -26.46 5.49
N ILE A 8 -0.18 -25.21 5.92
CA ILE A 8 -0.21 -24.81 7.32
C ILE A 8 -1.65 -24.44 7.66
N GLU A 9 -2.25 -25.16 8.59
CA GLU A 9 -3.62 -24.91 9.05
C GLU A 9 -3.76 -23.46 9.55
N GLY A 10 -4.76 -22.74 9.04
CA GLY A 10 -4.99 -21.33 9.37
C GLY A 10 -4.05 -20.31 8.68
N SER A 11 -2.89 -20.73 8.17
CA SER A 11 -1.90 -19.82 7.55
C SER A 11 -1.81 -19.93 6.02
N GLY A 12 -2.20 -21.07 5.44
CA GLY A 12 -2.21 -21.29 3.99
C GLY A 12 -1.05 -22.16 3.49
N LEU A 13 -0.72 -22.02 2.21
CA LEU A 13 0.32 -22.82 1.55
C LEU A 13 1.70 -22.17 1.77
N SER A 14 2.59 -22.86 2.46
CA SER A 14 3.99 -22.46 2.67
C SER A 14 4.86 -23.09 1.59
N ILE A 15 5.41 -22.27 0.70
CA ILE A 15 6.21 -22.70 -0.46
C ILE A 15 7.67 -22.27 -0.26
N PRO A 16 8.64 -23.20 -0.29
CA PRO A 16 10.05 -22.85 -0.22
C PRO A 16 10.46 -22.02 -1.43
N ILE A 17 11.39 -21.09 -1.24
CA ILE A 17 11.88 -20.19 -2.28
C ILE A 17 13.32 -20.53 -2.62
N PHE A 18 13.58 -20.74 -3.91
CA PHE A 18 14.90 -20.83 -4.49
C PHE A 18 15.21 -19.57 -5.30
N ASP A 19 16.17 -18.80 -4.83
CA ASP A 19 16.71 -17.66 -5.56
C ASP A 19 17.74 -18.15 -6.58
N GLY A 20 17.33 -18.21 -7.85
CA GLY A 20 18.16 -18.57 -8.98
C GLY A 20 18.98 -17.41 -9.56
N SER A 21 18.83 -16.17 -9.06
CA SER A 21 19.67 -15.04 -9.49
C SER A 21 21.07 -15.06 -8.87
N TYR A 22 21.24 -15.79 -7.76
CA TYR A 22 22.49 -15.85 -7.00
C TYR A 22 23.59 -16.66 -7.70
N ASN A 23 24.85 -16.18 -7.62
CA ASN A 23 26.07 -16.86 -8.10
C ASN A 23 25.98 -17.40 -9.55
N ASN A 24 25.57 -16.57 -10.51
CA ASN A 24 25.44 -16.93 -11.94
C ASN A 24 24.59 -18.18 -12.16
N GLY A 25 23.42 -18.25 -11.52
CA GLY A 25 22.46 -19.33 -11.73
C GLY A 25 22.66 -20.58 -10.87
N LYS A 26 23.74 -20.64 -10.05
CA LYS A 26 23.93 -21.69 -9.04
C LYS A 26 22.85 -21.64 -7.97
N GLY A 27 22.38 -20.44 -7.66
CA GLY A 27 21.24 -20.16 -6.78
C GLY A 27 21.43 -20.54 -5.32
N ARG A 28 20.42 -20.26 -4.49
CA ARG A 28 20.36 -20.61 -3.06
C ARG A 28 18.91 -20.65 -2.57
N TYR A 29 18.67 -21.28 -1.44
CA TYR A 29 17.36 -21.20 -0.77
C TYR A 29 17.28 -19.98 0.12
N LEU A 30 16.09 -19.37 0.22
CA LEU A 30 15.81 -18.32 1.19
C LEU A 30 15.30 -18.95 2.50
N SER A 31 15.55 -18.28 3.63
CA SER A 31 15.12 -18.75 4.95
C SER A 31 13.61 -18.70 5.15
N GLU A 32 12.98 -17.64 4.63
CA GLU A 32 11.54 -17.44 4.73
C GLU A 32 10.83 -18.01 3.49
N PRO A 33 9.82 -18.89 3.67
CA PRO A 33 9.00 -19.37 2.57
C PRO A 33 7.99 -18.31 2.12
N GLU A 34 7.45 -18.48 0.91
CA GLU A 34 6.30 -17.71 0.45
C GLU A 34 5.02 -18.30 1.05
N ILE A 35 4.21 -17.48 1.71
CA ILE A 35 2.93 -17.91 2.29
C ILE A 35 1.77 -17.43 1.41
N ILE A 36 1.00 -18.36 0.87
CA ILE A 36 -0.18 -18.08 0.04
C ILE A 36 -1.45 -18.52 0.77
N LYS A 37 -2.31 -17.55 1.12
CA LYS A 37 -3.53 -17.77 1.91
C LYS A 37 -4.68 -18.23 1.02
N ASN A 38 -5.33 -19.34 1.40
CA ASN A 38 -6.57 -19.84 0.80
C ASN A 38 -6.52 -19.99 -0.73
N SER A 39 -5.39 -20.36 -1.33
CA SER A 39 -5.26 -20.44 -2.79
C SER A 39 -6.09 -21.59 -3.40
N LEU A 40 -6.45 -21.46 -4.69
CA LEU A 40 -7.08 -22.58 -5.40
C LEU A 40 -6.17 -23.81 -5.44
N LEU A 41 -4.86 -23.61 -5.58
CA LEU A 41 -3.88 -24.69 -5.64
C LEU A 41 -3.93 -25.59 -4.39
N ALA A 42 -4.06 -24.97 -3.20
CA ALA A 42 -4.14 -25.69 -1.94
C ALA A 42 -5.43 -26.51 -1.78
N GLN A 43 -6.50 -26.13 -2.48
CA GLN A 43 -7.80 -26.81 -2.43
C GLN A 43 -7.97 -27.86 -3.53
N ILE A 44 -7.31 -27.70 -4.68
CA ILE A 44 -7.40 -28.64 -5.81
C ILE A 44 -6.63 -29.93 -5.53
N PHE A 45 -5.51 -29.85 -4.81
CA PHE A 45 -4.57 -30.95 -4.60
C PHE A 45 -4.49 -31.35 -3.14
N GLU A 46 -4.35 -32.64 -2.88
CA GLU A 46 -4.12 -33.15 -1.54
C GLU A 46 -2.77 -32.67 -1.00
N PRO A 47 -2.63 -32.41 0.31
CA PRO A 47 -1.37 -31.97 0.91
C PRO A 47 -0.17 -32.89 0.60
N SER A 48 -0.42 -34.18 0.38
CA SER A 48 0.61 -35.17 0.01
C SER A 48 1.13 -35.04 -1.43
N GLU A 49 0.43 -34.31 -2.30
CA GLU A 49 0.79 -34.10 -3.70
C GLU A 49 1.64 -32.84 -3.93
N LEU A 50 1.57 -31.88 -3.01
CA LEU A 50 2.24 -30.59 -3.08
C LEU A 50 3.73 -30.54 -2.66
N PRO A 51 4.35 -31.52 -1.95
CA PRO A 51 5.72 -31.36 -1.43
C PRO A 51 6.79 -31.02 -2.46
N SER A 52 6.59 -31.39 -3.73
CA SER A 52 7.53 -31.09 -4.82
C SER A 52 7.36 -29.71 -5.44
N LEU A 53 6.35 -28.93 -5.05
CA LEU A 53 6.20 -27.54 -5.47
C LEU A 53 7.34 -26.68 -4.90
N LEU A 54 7.91 -25.82 -5.73
CA LEU A 54 9.01 -24.91 -5.38
C LEU A 54 8.81 -23.57 -6.10
N LEU A 55 8.95 -22.46 -5.38
CA LEU A 55 8.99 -21.14 -6.01
C LEU A 55 10.43 -20.83 -6.40
N VAL A 56 10.67 -20.50 -7.67
CA VAL A 56 11.96 -20.03 -8.17
C VAL A 56 11.84 -18.53 -8.47
N LYS A 57 12.75 -17.73 -7.92
CA LYS A 57 12.91 -16.31 -8.27
C LYS A 57 14.19 -16.13 -9.10
N ILE A 58 14.15 -15.29 -10.11
CA ILE A 58 15.32 -14.91 -10.94
C ILE A 58 15.36 -13.38 -11.03
N ASP A 59 16.39 -12.82 -11.68
CA ASP A 59 16.45 -11.39 -11.97
C ASP A 59 15.19 -10.95 -12.74
N SER A 60 14.39 -10.08 -12.15
CA SER A 60 13.14 -9.56 -12.73
C SER A 60 13.38 -8.49 -13.79
N LYS A 61 14.50 -7.77 -13.74
CA LYS A 61 14.87 -6.74 -14.74
C LYS A 61 15.29 -7.39 -16.05
N ASN A 62 16.01 -8.52 -15.96
CA ASN A 62 16.44 -9.29 -17.13
C ASN A 62 16.28 -10.80 -16.93
N PRO A 63 15.04 -11.31 -17.02
CA PRO A 63 14.77 -12.73 -16.79
C PRO A 63 15.41 -13.60 -17.87
N ASP A 64 16.45 -14.35 -17.50
CA ASP A 64 17.06 -15.36 -18.38
C ASP A 64 16.30 -16.70 -18.27
N ALA A 65 15.68 -17.11 -19.38
CA ALA A 65 15.00 -18.40 -19.52
C ALA A 65 15.90 -19.62 -19.21
N ASN A 66 17.22 -19.49 -19.31
CA ASN A 66 18.16 -20.56 -18.93
C ASN A 66 18.09 -20.90 -17.44
N HIS A 67 17.82 -19.91 -16.59
CA HIS A 67 17.59 -20.12 -15.16
C HIS A 67 16.23 -20.77 -14.89
N LEU A 68 15.35 -20.88 -15.89
CA LEU A 68 14.06 -21.54 -15.77
C LEU A 68 14.05 -22.97 -16.36
N ARG A 69 15.22 -23.52 -16.73
CA ARG A 69 15.34 -24.90 -17.23
C ARG A 69 15.16 -25.92 -16.10
N GLN A 70 14.71 -27.11 -16.48
CA GLN A 70 14.59 -28.24 -15.56
C GLN A 70 15.95 -28.56 -14.89
N ARG A 71 15.93 -28.84 -13.58
CA ARG A 71 17.13 -29.18 -12.83
C ARG A 71 16.79 -30.04 -11.62
N THR A 72 17.80 -30.72 -11.08
CA THR A 72 17.73 -31.39 -9.78
C THR A 72 18.18 -30.40 -8.73
N PHE A 73 17.35 -30.19 -7.70
CA PHE A 73 17.66 -29.29 -6.60
C PHE A 73 18.37 -30.04 -5.47
N THR A 74 18.83 -29.33 -4.43
CA THR A 74 19.65 -29.90 -3.34
C THR A 74 18.94 -30.98 -2.51
N ASP A 75 17.61 -31.02 -2.56
CA ASP A 75 16.79 -32.08 -1.96
C ASP A 75 16.70 -33.35 -2.82
N GLY A 76 17.39 -33.39 -3.96
CA GLY A 76 17.42 -34.54 -4.87
C GLY A 76 16.21 -34.64 -5.80
N ILE A 77 15.24 -33.73 -5.71
CA ILE A 77 14.03 -33.78 -6.54
C ILE A 77 14.29 -33.04 -7.86
N LYS A 78 14.04 -33.73 -8.98
CA LYS A 78 14.09 -33.14 -10.31
C LYS A 78 12.80 -32.41 -10.62
N ARG A 79 12.88 -31.08 -10.75
CA ARG A 79 11.71 -30.23 -11.01
C ARG A 79 11.83 -29.51 -12.36
N LYS A 80 10.68 -29.16 -12.92
CA LYS A 80 10.53 -28.34 -14.13
C LYS A 80 9.45 -27.29 -13.92
N LEU A 81 9.55 -26.16 -14.62
CA LEU A 81 8.52 -25.13 -14.65
C LEU A 81 7.14 -25.74 -14.98
N ALA A 82 6.18 -25.47 -14.09
CA ALA A 82 4.79 -25.86 -14.20
C ALA A 82 3.93 -24.67 -14.67
N PHE A 83 4.07 -23.50 -14.04
CA PHE A 83 3.34 -22.28 -14.36
C PHE A 83 4.07 -21.04 -13.80
N SER A 84 3.61 -19.83 -14.15
CA SER A 84 4.17 -18.58 -13.61
C SER A 84 3.07 -17.60 -13.17
N SER A 85 3.45 -16.64 -12.33
CA SER A 85 2.60 -15.55 -11.85
C SER A 85 3.44 -14.28 -11.69
N GLY A 86 3.45 -13.41 -12.71
CA GLY A 86 4.38 -12.28 -12.75
C GLY A 86 5.83 -12.78 -12.71
N ASP A 87 6.63 -12.25 -11.80
CA ASP A 87 8.04 -12.63 -11.60
C ASP A 87 8.25 -13.89 -10.75
N ASN A 88 7.16 -14.59 -10.40
CA ASN A 88 7.20 -15.82 -9.63
C ASN A 88 7.05 -17.05 -10.53
N TYR A 89 8.04 -17.96 -10.47
CA TYR A 89 8.11 -19.14 -11.35
C TYR A 89 7.96 -20.43 -10.54
N TYR A 90 6.87 -21.18 -10.76
CA TYR A 90 6.55 -22.35 -9.94
C TYR A 90 7.02 -23.64 -10.60
N PHE A 91 7.90 -24.36 -9.92
CA PHE A 91 8.49 -25.62 -10.32
C PHE A 91 7.81 -26.77 -9.61
N ALA A 92 7.65 -27.90 -10.30
CA ALA A 92 7.11 -29.13 -9.74
C ALA A 92 7.82 -30.35 -10.34
N ASP A 93 7.70 -31.50 -9.68
CA ASP A 93 8.07 -32.78 -10.29
C ASP A 93 7.15 -33.13 -11.48
N ASP A 94 7.47 -34.21 -12.20
CA ASP A 94 6.69 -34.61 -13.38
C ASP A 94 5.25 -35.04 -13.04
N ALA A 95 4.99 -35.59 -11.84
CA ALA A 95 3.69 -36.08 -11.44
C ALA A 95 2.72 -34.92 -11.15
N LEU A 96 3.13 -33.97 -10.29
CA LEU A 96 2.34 -32.79 -9.96
C LEU A 96 2.18 -31.89 -11.19
N ARG A 97 3.25 -31.67 -11.96
CA ARG A 97 3.20 -30.86 -13.19
C ARG A 97 2.19 -31.40 -14.21
N LYS A 98 2.14 -32.72 -14.41
CA LYS A 98 1.14 -33.35 -15.31
C LYS A 98 -0.28 -33.09 -14.86
N LYS A 99 -0.55 -33.06 -13.55
CA LYS A 99 -1.88 -32.78 -13.01
C LYS A 99 -2.25 -31.31 -13.21
N ILE A 100 -1.34 -30.37 -12.92
CA ILE A 100 -1.53 -28.93 -13.16
C ILE A 100 -1.81 -28.65 -14.64
N ASN A 101 -1.05 -29.25 -15.56
CA ASN A 101 -1.21 -29.03 -17.00
C ASN A 101 -2.59 -29.45 -17.55
N ARG A 102 -3.37 -30.26 -16.83
CA ARG A 102 -4.74 -30.61 -17.23
C ARG A 102 -5.64 -29.38 -17.33
N LEU A 103 -5.35 -28.32 -16.58
CA LEU A 103 -6.07 -27.04 -16.61
C LEU A 103 -5.76 -26.19 -17.86
N PHE A 104 -4.70 -26.52 -18.60
CA PHE A 104 -4.18 -25.73 -19.73
C PHE A 104 -4.02 -26.57 -21.01
N THR A 105 -4.79 -27.66 -21.13
CA THR A 105 -4.53 -28.73 -22.13
C THR A 105 -4.64 -28.22 -23.57
N THR A 106 -5.56 -27.30 -23.84
CA THR A 106 -5.81 -26.81 -25.21
C THR A 106 -4.86 -25.69 -25.64
N GLU A 107 -4.21 -25.02 -24.68
CA GLU A 107 -3.34 -23.86 -24.91
C GLU A 107 -2.26 -23.78 -23.82
N PRO A 108 -1.17 -24.57 -23.91
CA PRO A 108 -0.23 -24.76 -22.79
C PRO A 108 0.47 -23.48 -22.29
N ASP A 109 0.67 -22.46 -23.13
CA ASP A 109 1.25 -21.18 -22.74
C ASP A 109 0.37 -20.39 -21.76
N THR A 110 -0.93 -20.73 -21.67
CA THR A 110 -1.82 -20.16 -20.67
C THR A 110 -1.42 -20.49 -19.23
N ALA A 111 -0.59 -21.52 -19.00
CA ALA A 111 0.04 -21.76 -17.71
C ALA A 111 0.90 -20.57 -17.25
N CYS A 112 1.48 -19.80 -18.18
CA CYS A 112 2.23 -18.58 -17.85
C CYS A 112 1.35 -17.33 -17.81
N ARG A 113 0.28 -17.28 -18.60
CA ARG A 113 -0.64 -16.11 -18.69
C ARG A 113 -1.69 -16.07 -17.59
N TYR A 114 -2.13 -17.24 -17.12
CA TYR A 114 -3.21 -17.41 -16.13
C TYR A 114 -2.81 -18.32 -14.95
N GLY A 115 -1.53 -18.70 -14.84
CA GLY A 115 -1.02 -19.47 -13.69
C GLY A 115 -1.24 -18.77 -12.34
N SER A 116 -1.29 -17.43 -12.34
CA SER A 116 -1.62 -16.62 -11.17
C SER A 116 -2.97 -16.96 -10.51
N LEU A 117 -3.91 -17.57 -11.23
CA LEU A 117 -5.20 -17.98 -10.65
C LEU A 117 -5.06 -19.12 -9.65
N LEU A 118 -4.03 -19.95 -9.78
CA LEU A 118 -3.76 -21.05 -8.86
C LEU A 118 -3.22 -20.54 -7.51
N VAL A 119 -2.44 -19.46 -7.55
CA VAL A 119 -1.62 -18.95 -6.43
C VAL A 119 -2.07 -17.57 -5.95
N SER A 120 -3.22 -17.10 -6.40
CA SER A 120 -3.84 -15.89 -5.87
C SER A 120 -4.33 -16.12 -4.44
N ASN A 121 -4.03 -15.19 -3.53
CA ASN A 121 -4.65 -15.17 -2.22
C ASN A 121 -6.18 -15.02 -2.36
N CYS A 122 -6.93 -15.83 -1.64
CA CYS A 122 -8.38 -15.67 -1.49
C CYS A 122 -8.70 -15.15 -0.10
N TYR A 123 -8.65 -13.82 0.06
CA TYR A 123 -8.60 -13.16 1.36
C TYR A 123 -9.84 -13.38 2.24
N LYS A 124 -10.98 -13.72 1.63
CA LYS A 124 -12.22 -14.05 2.36
C LYS A 124 -12.44 -15.54 2.56
N GLY A 125 -11.68 -16.38 1.86
CA GLY A 125 -11.74 -17.83 1.99
C GLY A 125 -11.75 -18.53 0.63
N SER A 126 -11.48 -19.83 0.66
CA SER A 126 -11.70 -20.74 -0.45
C SER A 126 -12.17 -22.08 0.07
N GLU A 127 -13.02 -22.76 -0.71
CA GLU A 127 -13.67 -23.99 -0.29
C GLU A 127 -13.90 -24.92 -1.48
N THR A 128 -13.93 -26.21 -1.18
CA THR A 128 -14.31 -27.26 -2.11
C THR A 128 -15.79 -27.59 -1.92
N PHE A 129 -16.59 -27.37 -2.95
CA PHE A 129 -18.02 -27.66 -2.97
C PHE A 129 -18.30 -28.98 -3.65
N THR A 130 -19.36 -29.66 -3.20
CA THR A 130 -19.85 -30.89 -3.83
C THR A 130 -21.23 -30.67 -4.46
N ASN A 131 -21.50 -31.34 -5.57
CA ASN A 131 -22.78 -31.30 -6.29
C ASN A 131 -23.25 -29.88 -6.65
N LEU A 132 -22.33 -29.02 -7.07
CA LEU A 132 -22.60 -27.62 -7.40
C LEU A 132 -23.38 -27.53 -8.71
N ARG A 133 -24.54 -26.84 -8.70
CA ARG A 133 -25.33 -26.59 -9.92
C ARG A 133 -24.92 -25.28 -10.56
N VAL A 134 -24.39 -25.35 -11.78
CA VAL A 134 -23.81 -24.22 -12.49
C VAL A 134 -24.51 -24.05 -13.84
N LYS A 135 -25.04 -22.86 -14.11
CA LYS A 135 -25.49 -22.47 -15.44
C LYS A 135 -24.38 -21.68 -16.14
N ILE A 136 -23.93 -22.16 -17.28
CA ILE A 136 -22.94 -21.48 -18.13
C ILE A 136 -23.67 -20.82 -19.29
N VAL A 137 -23.46 -19.51 -19.47
CA VAL A 137 -24.16 -18.69 -20.47
C VAL A 137 -23.20 -17.91 -21.36
N ASP A 138 -23.74 -17.28 -22.39
CA ASP A 138 -23.03 -16.29 -23.22
C ASP A 138 -23.83 -15.00 -23.26
N PHE A 139 -23.34 -13.96 -22.60
CA PHE A 139 -24.00 -12.66 -22.50
C PHE A 139 -24.16 -11.96 -23.86
N THR A 140 -23.42 -12.37 -24.89
CA THR A 140 -23.55 -11.83 -26.24
C THR A 140 -24.71 -12.47 -27.01
N ASP A 141 -25.23 -13.59 -26.53
CA ASP A 141 -26.39 -14.27 -27.10
C ASP A 141 -27.68 -13.75 -26.43
N PRO A 142 -28.60 -13.13 -27.20
CA PRO A 142 -29.84 -12.57 -26.66
C PRO A 142 -30.70 -13.57 -25.87
N GLN A 143 -30.54 -14.88 -26.09
CA GLN A 143 -31.30 -15.89 -25.35
C GLN A 143 -30.98 -15.92 -23.84
N TYR A 144 -29.81 -15.40 -23.43
CA TYR A 144 -29.35 -15.37 -22.04
C TYR A 144 -29.43 -13.98 -21.41
N ALA A 145 -30.08 -13.00 -22.05
CA ALA A 145 -30.16 -11.63 -21.53
C ALA A 145 -30.82 -11.56 -20.13
N ASP A 146 -31.81 -12.42 -19.88
CA ASP A 146 -32.53 -12.48 -18.59
C ASP A 146 -31.67 -13.00 -17.43
N ASP A 147 -30.53 -13.65 -17.72
CA ASP A 147 -29.57 -14.10 -16.70
C ASP A 147 -28.74 -12.93 -16.12
N LYS A 148 -28.82 -11.74 -16.72
CA LYS A 148 -28.18 -10.49 -16.27
C LYS A 148 -26.68 -10.64 -15.99
N THR A 149 -25.99 -11.42 -16.82
CA THR A 149 -24.53 -11.58 -16.81
C THR A 149 -23.85 -10.52 -17.69
N GLY A 150 -22.52 -10.53 -17.74
CA GLY A 150 -21.74 -9.65 -18.60
C GLY A 150 -20.31 -10.17 -18.75
N ASP A 151 -19.43 -9.40 -19.40
CA ASP A 151 -18.04 -9.83 -19.59
C ASP A 151 -17.33 -10.04 -18.23
N CYS A 152 -17.07 -11.31 -17.89
CA CYS A 152 -16.52 -11.78 -16.63
C CYS A 152 -17.41 -11.50 -15.40
N HIS A 153 -18.71 -11.26 -15.60
CA HIS A 153 -19.69 -11.03 -14.54
C HIS A 153 -20.73 -12.15 -14.48
N GLY A 154 -21.01 -12.67 -13.28
CA GLY A 154 -22.00 -13.71 -13.03
C GLY A 154 -22.86 -13.47 -11.79
N LYS A 155 -23.75 -14.43 -11.49
CA LYS A 155 -24.60 -14.47 -10.29
C LYS A 155 -24.26 -15.66 -9.41
N ILE A 156 -24.45 -15.50 -8.11
CA ILE A 156 -24.22 -16.54 -7.10
C ILE A 156 -25.40 -16.60 -6.13
N SER A 157 -25.69 -17.78 -5.58
CA SER A 157 -26.67 -17.88 -4.51
C SER A 157 -26.17 -17.14 -3.26
N PRO A 158 -27.03 -16.36 -2.57
CA PRO A 158 -26.62 -15.70 -1.32
C PRO A 158 -26.10 -16.67 -0.27
N ARG A 159 -26.62 -17.91 -0.24
CA ARG A 159 -26.13 -18.98 0.64
C ARG A 159 -24.67 -19.33 0.32
N LEU A 160 -24.35 -19.57 -0.94
CA LEU A 160 -22.99 -19.93 -1.36
C LEU A 160 -22.02 -18.76 -1.20
N ALA A 161 -22.46 -17.55 -1.54
CA ALA A 161 -21.68 -16.33 -1.31
C ALA A 161 -21.30 -16.19 0.17
N LYS A 162 -22.25 -16.40 1.10
CA LYS A 162 -22.00 -16.32 2.54
C LYS A 162 -20.97 -17.36 3.03
N GLN A 163 -21.00 -18.58 2.48
CA GLN A 163 -20.00 -19.61 2.80
C GLN A 163 -18.58 -19.17 2.39
N LEU A 164 -18.48 -18.46 1.28
CA LEU A 164 -17.23 -17.85 0.78
C LEU A 164 -16.87 -16.51 1.44
N GLY A 165 -17.52 -16.13 2.54
CA GLY A 165 -17.27 -14.84 3.22
C GLY A 165 -17.81 -13.62 2.47
N GLY A 166 -18.71 -13.82 1.51
CA GLY A 166 -19.43 -12.78 0.76
C GLY A 166 -20.61 -12.20 1.53
N GLU A 167 -21.07 -11.03 1.11
CA GLU A 167 -22.20 -10.29 1.70
C GLU A 167 -23.36 -10.20 0.70
N SER A 168 -24.61 -10.26 1.16
CA SER A 168 -25.80 -10.40 0.29
C SER A 168 -25.94 -9.31 -0.78
N ASN A 169 -25.62 -8.06 -0.45
CA ASN A 169 -25.75 -6.91 -1.36
C ASN A 169 -24.39 -6.34 -1.79
N CYS A 170 -23.37 -7.19 -1.86
CA CYS A 170 -22.02 -6.79 -2.25
C CYS A 170 -21.47 -7.81 -3.24
N PRO A 171 -20.98 -7.40 -4.42
CA PRO A 171 -20.31 -8.34 -5.29
C PRO A 171 -18.96 -8.76 -4.72
N LEU A 172 -18.47 -9.90 -5.18
CA LEU A 172 -17.17 -10.44 -4.81
C LEU A 172 -16.39 -10.85 -6.06
N GLN A 173 -15.07 -10.69 -6.02
CA GLN A 173 -14.16 -11.18 -7.05
C GLN A 173 -13.84 -12.65 -6.77
N PHE A 174 -14.08 -13.53 -7.74
CA PHE A 174 -13.90 -14.96 -7.57
C PHE A 174 -12.70 -15.52 -8.33
N ARG A 175 -12.25 -16.68 -7.85
CA ARG A 175 -11.40 -17.65 -8.54
C ARG A 175 -12.13 -18.98 -8.51
N PHE A 176 -12.20 -19.69 -9.63
CA PHE A 176 -12.95 -20.94 -9.72
C PHE A 176 -12.15 -21.97 -10.52
N ALA A 177 -12.08 -23.20 -10.04
CA ALA A 177 -11.48 -24.33 -10.74
C ALA A 177 -12.44 -25.53 -10.81
N TRP A 178 -12.40 -26.19 -11.97
CA TRP A 178 -13.04 -27.48 -12.23
C TRP A 178 -12.04 -28.43 -12.86
N MET A 179 -11.92 -29.65 -12.32
CA MET A 179 -11.06 -30.71 -12.85
C MET A 179 -11.90 -31.83 -13.45
N LYS A 180 -11.62 -32.22 -14.71
CA LYS A 180 -12.36 -33.29 -15.38
C LYS A 180 -12.27 -34.64 -14.66
N CYS A 181 -11.19 -34.88 -13.92
CA CYS A 181 -11.02 -36.12 -13.15
C CYS A 181 -11.96 -36.25 -11.94
N TRP A 182 -12.72 -35.20 -11.58
CA TRP A 182 -13.77 -35.28 -10.56
C TRP A 182 -15.11 -35.76 -11.11
N ALA A 183 -15.26 -35.85 -12.43
CA ALA A 183 -16.46 -36.42 -13.03
C ALA A 183 -16.44 -37.95 -12.92
N GLU A 184 -17.61 -38.55 -12.71
CA GLU A 184 -17.84 -39.97 -12.96
C GLU A 184 -17.71 -40.26 -14.48
N THR A 185 -17.38 -41.49 -14.86
CA THR A 185 -17.12 -41.88 -16.26
C THR A 185 -18.29 -41.51 -17.18
N ASP A 186 -17.99 -40.63 -18.15
CA ASP A 186 -18.83 -40.22 -19.30
C ASP A 186 -20.22 -39.62 -18.98
N ASN A 187 -20.31 -38.75 -17.97
CA ASN A 187 -21.53 -37.96 -17.72
C ASN A 187 -21.60 -36.71 -18.62
N SER A 188 -22.63 -36.65 -19.48
CA SER A 188 -22.97 -35.51 -20.36
C SER A 188 -23.29 -34.19 -19.63
N GLN A 189 -23.54 -34.22 -18.31
CA GLN A 189 -23.86 -33.05 -17.48
C GLN A 189 -22.62 -32.39 -16.82
N THR A 190 -21.41 -32.75 -17.27
CA THR A 190 -20.16 -32.12 -16.82
C THR A 190 -19.39 -31.54 -18.02
N PRO A 191 -18.60 -30.46 -17.83
CA PRO A 191 -17.72 -29.95 -18.87
C PRO A 191 -16.78 -31.03 -19.41
N LYS A 192 -16.42 -30.96 -20.70
CA LYS A 192 -15.58 -31.99 -21.35
C LYS A 192 -14.09 -31.86 -21.01
N THR A 193 -13.68 -30.72 -20.48
CA THR A 193 -12.30 -30.41 -20.09
C THR A 193 -12.25 -29.73 -18.72
N SER A 194 -11.06 -29.76 -18.09
CA SER A 194 -10.78 -28.97 -16.89
C SER A 194 -10.62 -27.50 -17.26
N PHE A 195 -10.93 -26.58 -16.36
CA PHE A 195 -10.78 -25.14 -16.59
C PHE A 195 -10.54 -24.35 -15.30
N LEU A 196 -10.02 -23.14 -15.49
CA LEU A 196 -9.99 -22.08 -14.50
C LEU A 196 -10.97 -20.98 -14.91
N ALA A 197 -11.53 -20.26 -13.95
CA ALA A 197 -12.35 -19.09 -14.21
C ALA A 197 -12.05 -17.98 -13.21
N LYS A 198 -12.27 -16.75 -13.66
CA LYS A 198 -12.16 -15.53 -12.84
C LYS A 198 -13.23 -14.53 -13.28
N GLY A 199 -13.65 -13.70 -12.34
CA GLY A 199 -14.63 -12.67 -12.61
C GLY A 199 -15.20 -12.09 -11.33
N THR A 200 -16.38 -11.50 -11.45
CA THR A 200 -17.19 -11.02 -10.32
C THR A 200 -18.48 -11.81 -10.20
N PHE A 201 -18.93 -12.07 -8.97
CA PHE A 201 -20.26 -12.57 -8.67
C PHE A 201 -21.06 -11.55 -7.89
N LEU A 202 -22.32 -11.33 -8.28
CA LEU A 202 -23.30 -10.63 -7.47
C LEU A 202 -24.30 -11.64 -6.88
N PRO A 203 -24.54 -11.64 -5.56
CA PRO A 203 -25.54 -12.53 -4.99
C PRO A 203 -26.96 -12.17 -5.45
N ASP A 204 -27.71 -13.15 -5.95
CA ASP A 204 -29.08 -12.97 -6.44
C ASP A 204 -29.91 -14.25 -6.31
N ALA A 205 -30.74 -14.34 -5.27
CA ALA A 205 -31.57 -15.52 -5.01
C ALA A 205 -32.67 -15.75 -6.08
N LYS A 206 -33.10 -14.70 -6.81
CA LYS A 206 -34.15 -14.85 -7.83
C LYS A 206 -33.61 -15.52 -9.08
N LEU A 207 -32.38 -15.20 -9.48
CA LEU A 207 -31.74 -15.82 -10.65
C LEU A 207 -31.06 -17.15 -10.30
N THR A 208 -30.76 -17.41 -9.04
CA THR A 208 -30.07 -18.63 -8.60
C THR A 208 -30.99 -19.59 -7.87
N ASP A 209 -31.22 -19.38 -6.57
CA ASP A 209 -31.97 -20.31 -5.71
C ASP A 209 -33.38 -20.63 -6.27
N ALA A 210 -34.11 -19.63 -6.75
CA ALA A 210 -35.47 -19.80 -7.29
C ALA A 210 -35.51 -20.59 -8.60
N GLU A 211 -34.44 -20.53 -9.40
CA GLU A 211 -34.28 -21.26 -10.66
C GLU A 211 -33.53 -22.59 -10.48
N GLY A 212 -33.07 -22.89 -9.25
CA GLY A 212 -32.36 -24.12 -8.93
C GLY A 212 -30.89 -24.12 -9.37
N TYR A 213 -30.22 -22.97 -9.40
CA TYR A 213 -28.78 -22.87 -9.61
C TYR A 213 -28.07 -22.37 -8.37
N ASP A 214 -26.82 -22.78 -8.18
CA ASP A 214 -25.95 -22.17 -7.18
C ASP A 214 -25.14 -21.02 -7.79
N ILE A 215 -24.79 -21.13 -9.08
CA ILE A 215 -24.01 -20.13 -9.83
C ILE A 215 -24.53 -20.01 -11.26
N ILE A 216 -24.57 -18.77 -11.76
CA ILE A 216 -24.64 -18.47 -13.19
C ILE A 216 -23.33 -17.76 -13.58
N ILE A 217 -22.62 -18.29 -14.57
CA ILE A 217 -21.34 -17.75 -15.02
C ILE A 217 -21.30 -17.58 -16.53
N ASP A 218 -20.76 -16.46 -16.98
CA ASP A 218 -20.51 -16.22 -18.39
C ASP A 218 -19.24 -16.93 -18.87
N ARG A 219 -19.27 -17.48 -20.09
CA ARG A 219 -18.12 -18.14 -20.72
C ARG A 219 -16.88 -17.27 -20.84
N SER A 220 -17.00 -15.95 -20.94
CA SER A 220 -15.86 -15.05 -20.97
C SER A 220 -15.03 -15.11 -19.68
N SER A 221 -15.63 -15.55 -18.56
CA SER A 221 -14.94 -15.80 -17.28
C SER A 221 -13.95 -16.97 -17.34
N ILE A 222 -14.14 -17.92 -18.26
CA ILE A 222 -13.36 -19.15 -18.38
C ILE A 222 -12.00 -18.85 -19.03
N LYS A 223 -10.92 -19.29 -18.39
CA LYS A 223 -9.51 -19.11 -18.77
C LYS A 223 -8.80 -20.47 -18.88
N GLY A 224 -7.67 -20.49 -19.59
CA GLY A 224 -6.88 -21.72 -19.83
C GLY A 224 -7.37 -22.59 -20.99
N ILE A 225 -8.45 -22.19 -21.66
CA ILE A 225 -9.00 -22.86 -22.84
C ILE A 225 -8.90 -21.96 -24.06
N LYS A 226 -8.46 -22.53 -25.19
CA LYS A 226 -8.41 -21.82 -26.47
C LYS A 226 -9.83 -21.39 -26.87
N LYS A 227 -10.04 -20.08 -27.08
CA LYS A 227 -11.37 -19.50 -27.36
C LYS A 227 -12.13 -20.23 -28.47
N SER A 228 -11.44 -20.64 -29.54
CA SER A 228 -12.05 -21.35 -30.67
C SER A 228 -12.60 -22.74 -30.33
N GLN A 229 -12.19 -23.35 -29.21
CA GLN A 229 -12.64 -24.66 -28.74
C GLN A 229 -13.64 -24.57 -27.57
N LEU A 230 -13.89 -23.36 -27.06
CA LEU A 230 -14.68 -23.17 -25.84
C LEU A 230 -16.13 -23.66 -26.02
N GLN A 231 -16.77 -23.35 -27.15
CA GLN A 231 -18.12 -23.81 -27.48
C GLN A 231 -18.25 -25.34 -27.51
N ASP A 232 -17.23 -26.04 -28.00
CA ASP A 232 -17.28 -27.50 -28.19
C ASP A 232 -17.00 -28.26 -26.88
N LEU A 233 -16.10 -27.71 -26.06
CA LEU A 233 -15.63 -28.32 -24.81
C LEU A 233 -16.51 -27.93 -23.62
N ILE A 234 -17.04 -26.71 -23.62
CA ILE A 234 -17.89 -26.13 -22.57
C ILE A 234 -19.03 -25.32 -23.26
N PRO A 235 -20.00 -26.01 -23.89
CA PRO A 235 -21.17 -25.34 -24.45
C PRO A 235 -21.98 -24.60 -23.37
N CYS A 236 -22.78 -23.60 -23.76
CA CYS A 236 -23.74 -23.01 -22.83
C CYS A 236 -24.78 -24.05 -22.41
N GLY A 237 -25.18 -24.02 -21.15
CA GLY A 237 -26.13 -24.98 -20.60
C GLY A 237 -26.00 -25.16 -19.09
N GLU A 238 -26.75 -26.13 -18.59
CA GLU A 238 -26.82 -26.48 -17.18
C GLU A 238 -25.85 -27.62 -16.87
N TYR A 239 -25.11 -27.46 -15.78
CA TYR A 239 -24.09 -28.40 -15.33
C TYR A 239 -24.30 -28.75 -13.87
N GLN A 240 -24.03 -30.01 -13.53
CA GLN A 240 -23.90 -30.45 -12.15
C GLN A 240 -22.48 -30.91 -11.94
N LEU A 241 -21.72 -30.18 -11.12
CA LEU A 241 -20.32 -30.46 -10.85
C LEU A 241 -20.22 -31.26 -9.54
N PRO A 242 -19.84 -32.55 -9.58
CA PRO A 242 -19.69 -33.38 -8.37
C PRO A 242 -18.74 -32.77 -7.34
N GLN A 243 -17.71 -32.07 -7.81
CA GLN A 243 -16.75 -31.34 -7.00
C GLN A 243 -16.30 -30.06 -7.71
N ALA A 244 -16.10 -28.96 -6.99
CA ALA A 244 -15.66 -27.69 -7.55
C ALA A 244 -14.89 -26.91 -6.49
N VAL A 245 -13.89 -26.11 -6.87
CA VAL A 245 -13.16 -25.26 -5.92
C VAL A 245 -13.42 -23.80 -6.24
N ILE A 246 -13.93 -23.04 -5.28
CA ILE A 246 -14.16 -21.60 -5.43
C ILE A 246 -13.43 -20.85 -4.33
N GLY A 247 -12.77 -19.77 -4.70
CA GLY A 247 -12.13 -18.83 -3.80
C GLY A 247 -12.70 -17.44 -3.97
N ASN A 248 -12.96 -16.78 -2.84
CA ASN A 248 -13.30 -15.36 -2.81
C ASN A 248 -12.01 -14.56 -2.62
N ARG A 249 -11.56 -13.94 -3.73
CA ARG A 249 -10.42 -13.04 -3.70
C ARG A 249 -10.73 -11.83 -2.83
N GLY A 250 -11.93 -11.29 -2.95
CA GLY A 250 -12.44 -10.37 -1.96
C GLY A 250 -13.76 -9.71 -2.36
N ASN A 251 -14.37 -9.00 -1.40
CA ASN A 251 -15.67 -8.35 -1.56
C ASN A 251 -15.45 -6.91 -1.98
N ALA A 252 -16.24 -6.44 -2.95
CA ALA A 252 -16.17 -5.06 -3.42
C ALA A 252 -16.19 -4.05 -2.27
N LYS A 253 -15.29 -3.07 -2.33
CA LYS A 253 -15.14 -2.02 -1.33
C LYS A 253 -14.99 -0.67 -2.00
N ALA A 254 -15.69 0.32 -1.46
CA ALA A 254 -15.42 1.71 -1.77
C ALA A 254 -14.16 2.11 -1.00
N THR A 255 -13.12 2.50 -1.71
CA THR A 255 -11.82 2.83 -1.13
C THR A 255 -11.41 4.24 -1.52
N SER A 256 -10.58 4.83 -0.68
CA SER A 256 -9.93 6.10 -0.99
C SER A 256 -8.67 5.79 -1.80
N TYR A 257 -8.59 6.28 -3.03
CA TYR A 257 -7.43 6.16 -3.90
C TYR A 257 -6.65 7.48 -3.93
N ASP A 258 -5.36 7.44 -3.63
CA ASP A 258 -4.52 8.63 -3.77
C ASP A 258 -4.51 9.11 -5.22
N ASN A 259 -4.57 10.44 -5.38
CA ASN A 259 -4.42 11.06 -6.69
C ASN A 259 -3.03 10.76 -7.28
N SER A 260 -2.90 10.91 -8.59
CA SER A 260 -1.67 10.63 -9.32
C SER A 260 -1.38 11.74 -10.31
N TRP A 261 -0.09 11.99 -10.57
CA TRP A 261 0.35 12.87 -11.64
C TRP A 261 -0.26 12.49 -13.01
N GLN A 262 -0.62 11.21 -13.21
CA GLN A 262 -1.29 10.75 -14.43
C GLN A 262 -2.68 11.36 -14.63
N PHE A 263 -3.35 11.77 -13.55
CA PHE A 263 -4.64 12.47 -13.61
C PHE A 263 -4.42 13.98 -13.81
N THR A 264 -3.55 14.60 -13.03
CA THR A 264 -3.38 16.08 -13.03
C THR A 264 -2.73 16.63 -14.29
N ILE A 265 -1.91 15.85 -14.99
CA ILE A 265 -1.17 16.29 -16.18
C ILE A 265 -2.05 16.75 -17.36
N TRP A 266 -3.33 16.40 -17.36
CA TRP A 266 -4.27 16.72 -18.44
C TRP A 266 -4.99 18.05 -18.26
N TYR A 267 -4.85 18.70 -17.12
CA TYR A 267 -5.59 19.90 -16.74
C TYR A 267 -4.71 21.15 -16.75
N SER A 268 -5.33 22.32 -16.67
CA SER A 268 -4.60 23.58 -16.53
C SER A 268 -3.98 23.73 -15.14
N GLU A 269 -2.92 24.53 -15.05
CA GLU A 269 -2.31 24.92 -13.77
C GLU A 269 -3.34 25.52 -12.81
N ALA A 270 -4.21 26.39 -13.32
CA ALA A 270 -5.22 27.08 -12.53
C ALA A 270 -6.26 26.11 -11.94
N ALA A 271 -6.72 25.13 -12.72
CA ALA A 271 -7.67 24.13 -12.24
C ALA A 271 -7.05 23.25 -11.14
N VAL A 272 -5.83 22.77 -11.36
CA VAL A 272 -5.08 21.94 -10.40
C VAL A 272 -4.83 22.70 -9.09
N GLN A 273 -4.40 23.96 -9.18
CA GLN A 273 -4.17 24.80 -8.00
C GLN A 273 -5.45 25.01 -7.19
N GLN A 274 -6.54 25.43 -7.85
CA GLN A 274 -7.78 25.78 -7.14
C GLN A 274 -8.42 24.58 -6.45
N ASP A 275 -8.36 23.39 -7.08
CA ASP A 275 -9.09 22.23 -6.57
C ASP A 275 -8.24 21.37 -5.61
N LEU A 276 -6.90 21.36 -5.74
CA LEU A 276 -6.05 20.44 -4.98
C LEU A 276 -5.18 21.12 -3.90
N SER A 277 -4.98 22.44 -3.95
CA SER A 277 -4.07 23.12 -3.01
C SER A 277 -4.49 23.00 -1.55
N GLN A 278 -5.78 23.20 -1.22
CA GLN A 278 -6.24 23.19 0.18
C GLN A 278 -5.96 21.86 0.90
N ALA A 279 -6.33 20.74 0.27
CA ALA A 279 -6.10 19.41 0.85
C ALA A 279 -4.60 19.08 0.94
N THR A 280 -3.81 19.57 -0.01
CA THR A 280 -2.36 19.40 0.00
C THR A 280 -1.70 20.22 1.10
N GLU A 281 -2.10 21.48 1.26
CA GLU A 281 -1.55 22.40 2.25
C GLU A 281 -1.76 21.88 3.67
N ALA A 282 -2.96 21.37 3.98
CA ALA A 282 -3.26 20.78 5.28
C ALA A 282 -2.29 19.63 5.64
N LYS A 283 -2.05 18.72 4.69
CA LYS A 283 -1.08 17.61 4.87
C LYS A 283 0.37 18.12 4.95
N ALA A 284 0.74 19.11 4.14
CA ALA A 284 2.07 19.71 4.17
C ALA A 284 2.36 20.36 5.54
N GLN A 285 1.40 21.09 6.10
CA GLN A 285 1.52 21.70 7.42
C GLN A 285 1.63 20.64 8.53
N GLU A 286 0.95 19.50 8.40
CA GLU A 286 1.11 18.36 9.32
C GLU A 286 2.53 17.79 9.25
N LEU A 287 3.03 17.49 8.04
CA LEU A 287 4.39 16.98 7.85
C LEU A 287 5.46 17.94 8.38
N ALA A 288 5.27 19.26 8.16
CA ALA A 288 6.18 20.29 8.66
C ALA A 288 6.28 20.30 10.19
N LYS A 289 5.18 20.05 10.90
CA LYS A 289 5.17 19.94 12.37
C LYS A 289 5.83 18.65 12.87
N LEU A 290 5.72 17.55 12.12
CA LEU A 290 6.25 16.25 12.51
C LEU A 290 7.77 16.13 12.34
N GLN A 291 8.33 16.72 11.28
CA GLN A 291 9.72 16.46 10.86
C GLN A 291 10.82 16.93 11.83
N SER A 292 10.48 17.77 12.82
CA SER A 292 11.42 18.24 13.84
C SER A 292 11.27 17.53 15.19
N ASN A 293 10.23 16.69 15.36
CA ASN A 293 9.96 16.02 16.62
C ASN A 293 10.02 14.48 16.45
N PRO A 294 11.12 13.82 16.87
CA PRO A 294 11.32 12.40 16.64
C PRO A 294 10.30 11.52 17.38
N LEU A 295 9.78 11.96 18.54
CA LEU A 295 8.77 11.22 19.29
C LEU A 295 7.40 11.28 18.59
N MET A 296 6.99 12.47 18.13
CA MET A 296 5.74 12.61 17.36
C MET A 296 5.83 11.83 16.05
N LEU A 297 6.98 11.91 15.36
CA LEU A 297 7.20 11.21 14.11
C LEU A 297 7.16 9.69 14.30
N ALA A 298 7.78 9.15 15.35
CA ALA A 298 7.69 7.71 15.66
C ALA A 298 6.24 7.24 15.86
N LYS A 299 5.44 7.99 16.64
CA LYS A 299 4.01 7.70 16.85
C LYS A 299 3.21 7.80 15.55
N TYR A 300 3.47 8.84 14.76
CA TYR A 300 2.84 9.03 13.45
C TYR A 300 3.13 7.85 12.51
N ILE A 301 4.39 7.41 12.42
CA ILE A 301 4.80 6.27 11.59
C ILE A 301 4.02 5.01 11.98
N ILE A 302 3.92 4.69 13.28
CA ILE A 302 3.12 3.55 13.77
C ILE A 302 1.65 3.71 13.36
N GLN A 303 1.06 4.90 13.59
CA GLN A 303 -0.33 5.16 13.27
C GLN A 303 -0.62 5.03 11.76
N GLN A 304 0.27 5.50 10.90
CA GLN A 304 0.11 5.36 9.45
C GLN A 304 0.25 3.92 9.02
N TYR A 305 1.20 3.17 9.58
CA TYR A 305 1.32 1.74 9.32
C TYR A 305 0.06 0.97 9.76
N ASP A 306 -0.52 1.29 10.91
CA ASP A 306 -1.76 0.66 11.39
C ASP A 306 -2.95 0.99 10.49
N LYS A 307 -3.04 2.23 10.00
CA LYS A 307 -4.02 2.64 8.99
C LYS A 307 -3.81 1.86 7.70
N GLN A 308 -2.58 1.69 7.24
CA GLN A 308 -2.27 0.94 6.03
C GLN A 308 -2.51 -0.56 6.18
N GLN A 309 -2.18 -1.18 7.32
CA GLN A 309 -2.44 -2.60 7.59
C GLN A 309 -3.93 -2.88 7.70
N SER A 310 -4.67 -2.07 8.47
CA SER A 310 -6.13 -2.18 8.53
C SER A 310 -6.78 -1.93 7.17
N GLN A 311 -6.23 -1.02 6.37
CA GLN A 311 -6.61 -0.87 4.97
C GLN A 311 -6.20 -2.08 4.15
N GLN A 312 -5.00 -2.66 4.23
CA GLN A 312 -4.57 -3.82 3.44
C GLN A 312 -5.37 -5.08 3.79
N GLU A 313 -5.55 -5.41 5.07
CA GLU A 313 -6.46 -6.47 5.53
C GLU A 313 -7.91 -6.24 5.03
N GLN A 314 -8.25 -4.97 4.77
CA GLN A 314 -9.50 -4.57 4.12
C GLN A 314 -9.38 -4.38 2.60
N THR A 315 -8.23 -4.32 1.93
CA THR A 315 -8.05 -3.76 0.57
C THR A 315 -6.98 -4.47 -0.25
N GLU A 316 -6.52 -5.67 0.12
CA GLU A 316 -5.65 -6.51 -0.72
C GLU A 316 -6.29 -6.93 -2.09
N GLU A 317 -7.38 -6.27 -2.51
CA GLU A 317 -8.12 -6.47 -3.74
C GLU A 317 -7.62 -5.64 -4.94
N THR A 318 -6.71 -4.67 -4.79
CA THR A 318 -6.26 -3.89 -5.96
C THR A 318 -4.92 -3.21 -5.74
N VAL A 319 -3.85 -3.73 -6.34
CA VAL A 319 -2.85 -3.05 -7.20
C VAL A 319 -1.88 -4.15 -7.67
N ASN A 320 -2.00 -4.58 -8.92
CA ASN A 320 -0.84 -5.11 -9.64
C ASN A 320 -0.42 -4.00 -10.60
N GLY A 321 0.66 -3.30 -10.26
CA GLY A 321 1.28 -2.34 -11.14
C GLY A 321 1.78 -1.12 -10.39
N ILE A 322 3.11 -1.07 -10.26
CA ILE A 322 3.91 0.10 -9.88
C ILE A 322 4.02 0.33 -8.36
N ASP A 323 4.56 -0.63 -7.61
CA ASP A 323 5.48 -0.26 -6.52
C ASP A 323 6.52 -1.38 -6.28
N ASP A 324 7.70 -1.22 -6.87
CA ASP A 324 8.86 -2.13 -6.75
C ASP A 324 9.61 -1.88 -5.42
N ASN A 325 8.92 -1.92 -4.28
CA ASN A 325 9.56 -1.58 -3.01
C ASN A 325 9.24 -2.53 -1.85
N THR A 326 9.16 -3.83 -2.15
CA THR A 326 9.06 -4.91 -1.15
C THR A 326 10.13 -4.81 -0.05
N ASN A 327 11.35 -4.38 -0.39
CA ASN A 327 12.43 -4.23 0.59
C ASN A 327 12.19 -3.08 1.60
N ASN A 328 11.61 -1.96 1.13
CA ASN A 328 11.24 -0.84 1.99
C ASN A 328 10.09 -1.21 2.94
N GLN A 329 9.09 -1.96 2.46
CA GLN A 329 7.99 -2.45 3.31
C GLN A 329 8.47 -3.40 4.42
N VAL A 330 9.40 -4.31 4.11
CA VAL A 330 9.99 -5.21 5.12
C VAL A 330 10.80 -4.43 6.15
N GLN A 331 11.61 -3.47 5.70
CA GLN A 331 12.38 -2.61 6.60
C GLN A 331 11.45 -1.75 7.49
N GLU A 332 10.37 -1.19 6.93
CA GLU A 332 9.37 -0.44 7.65
C GLU A 332 8.70 -1.31 8.72
N SER A 333 8.23 -2.50 8.36
CA SER A 333 7.63 -3.47 9.30
C SER A 333 8.54 -3.77 10.50
N ARG A 334 9.85 -4.00 10.27
CA ARG A 334 10.82 -4.19 11.36
C ARG A 334 10.92 -2.98 12.28
N TRP A 335 10.93 -1.77 11.72
CA TRP A 335 10.92 -0.55 12.51
C TRP A 335 9.63 -0.37 13.31
N ILE A 336 8.48 -0.74 12.76
CA ILE A 336 7.22 -0.70 13.51
C ILE A 336 7.30 -1.60 14.74
N SER A 337 7.81 -2.82 14.62
CA SER A 337 8.01 -3.72 15.76
C SER A 337 8.96 -3.13 16.81
N LEU A 338 10.08 -2.54 16.38
CA LEU A 338 11.04 -1.88 17.25
C LEU A 338 10.42 -0.68 17.99
N LEU A 339 9.73 0.22 17.27
CA LEU A 339 9.14 1.43 17.83
C LEU A 339 7.97 1.12 18.78
N ARG A 340 7.18 0.07 18.50
CA ARG A 340 6.15 -0.42 19.42
C ARG A 340 6.75 -0.99 20.71
N SER A 341 7.91 -1.63 20.60
CA SER A 341 8.63 -2.19 21.75
C SER A 341 9.39 -1.11 22.54
N ASP A 342 9.69 0.03 21.93
CA ASP A 342 10.45 1.13 22.52
C ASP A 342 9.61 2.01 23.47
N LYS A 343 9.20 1.44 24.60
CA LYS A 343 8.32 2.08 25.59
C LYS A 343 8.83 3.44 26.10
N TYR A 344 10.15 3.63 26.15
CA TYR A 344 10.78 4.81 26.75
C TYR A 344 11.55 5.68 25.73
N GLY A 345 11.36 5.47 24.42
CA GLY A 345 12.00 6.28 23.38
C GLY A 345 13.53 6.16 23.33
N GLN A 346 14.08 4.98 23.58
CA GLN A 346 15.51 4.67 23.58
C GLN A 346 16.12 4.63 22.17
N LEU A 347 15.31 4.39 21.14
CA LEU A 347 15.78 4.27 19.76
C LEU A 347 15.64 5.56 18.94
N ILE A 348 14.79 6.50 19.35
CA ILE A 348 14.39 7.66 18.53
C ILE A 348 15.50 8.68 18.26
N GLU A 349 16.64 8.56 18.95
CA GLU A 349 17.82 9.39 18.75
C GLU A 349 19.00 8.59 18.16
N THR A 350 18.78 7.31 17.82
CA THR A 350 19.83 6.49 17.21
C THR A 350 20.12 6.98 15.78
N PRO A 351 21.37 6.87 15.30
CA PRO A 351 21.69 7.17 13.90
C PRO A 351 20.88 6.34 12.91
N LYS A 352 20.50 5.11 13.28
CA LYS A 352 19.69 4.21 12.46
C LYS A 352 18.26 4.72 12.33
N PHE A 353 17.62 5.13 13.44
CA PHE A 353 16.29 5.71 13.41
C PHE A 353 16.30 7.05 12.67
N ARG A 354 17.26 7.95 12.93
CA ARG A 354 17.37 9.21 12.19
C ARG A 354 17.40 8.98 10.68
N LYS A 355 18.19 8.03 10.19
CA LYS A 355 18.24 7.67 8.76
C LYS A 355 16.86 7.21 8.27
N PHE A 356 16.26 6.23 8.96
CA PHE A 356 14.93 5.72 8.62
C PHE A 356 13.84 6.80 8.61
N ALA A 357 13.76 7.61 9.67
CA ALA A 357 12.77 8.66 9.83
C ALA A 357 12.94 9.77 8.79
N THR A 358 14.18 10.13 8.44
CA THR A 358 14.48 11.08 7.36
C THR A 358 14.03 10.53 6.00
N ASP A 359 14.34 9.27 5.71
CA ASP A 359 13.94 8.63 4.47
C ASP A 359 12.40 8.50 4.38
N TYR A 360 11.75 8.13 5.49
CA TYR A 360 10.29 8.04 5.59
C TYR A 360 9.61 9.39 5.32
N ILE A 361 10.01 10.45 6.04
CA ILE A 361 9.37 11.76 5.90
C ILE A 361 9.66 12.38 4.53
N ALA A 362 10.86 12.20 3.98
CA ALA A 362 11.18 12.64 2.62
C ALA A 362 10.28 11.96 1.57
N ASN A 363 9.98 10.67 1.75
CA ASN A 363 9.03 9.96 0.90
C ASN A 363 7.61 10.51 1.04
N GLN A 364 7.15 10.86 2.25
CA GLN A 364 5.82 11.48 2.44
C GLN A 364 5.72 12.84 1.74
N TRP A 365 6.76 13.67 1.86
CA TRP A 365 6.84 14.95 1.15
C TRP A 365 6.87 14.78 -0.37
N ARG A 366 7.65 13.81 -0.85
CA ARG A 366 7.75 13.45 -2.27
C ARG A 366 6.40 13.00 -2.82
N ASP A 367 5.73 12.09 -2.12
CA ASP A 367 4.40 11.63 -2.48
C ASP A 367 3.41 12.79 -2.51
N LEU A 368 3.42 13.66 -1.50
CA LEU A 368 2.53 14.82 -1.47
C LEU A 368 2.75 15.77 -2.67
N ALA A 369 4.01 15.99 -3.06
CA ALA A 369 4.34 16.82 -4.22
C ALA A 369 3.93 16.21 -5.57
N ILE A 370 3.98 14.88 -5.69
CA ILE A 370 3.69 14.14 -6.92
C ILE A 370 2.19 13.85 -7.05
N LYS A 371 1.55 13.50 -5.93
CA LYS A 371 0.18 12.95 -5.84
C LYS A 371 -0.83 14.00 -5.36
N SER A 372 -0.41 15.12 -4.79
CA SER A 372 -1.25 16.07 -4.03
C SER A 372 -1.84 15.45 -2.75
N GLY A 373 -2.54 16.26 -1.97
CA GLY A 373 -3.25 15.81 -0.77
C GLY A 373 -4.64 15.23 -1.01
N TYR A 374 -5.13 15.24 -2.25
CA TYR A 374 -6.47 14.75 -2.60
C TYR A 374 -6.51 13.24 -2.83
N SER A 375 -7.63 12.62 -2.49
CA SER A 375 -7.89 11.20 -2.76
C SER A 375 -9.26 11.05 -3.43
N HIS A 376 -9.34 10.21 -4.46
CA HIS A 376 -10.55 9.85 -5.18
C HIS A 376 -11.34 8.78 -4.41
N ASN A 377 -12.65 8.70 -4.62
CA ASN A 377 -13.42 7.52 -4.23
C ASN A 377 -13.28 6.44 -5.31
N SER A 378 -13.71 5.23 -5.02
CA SER A 378 -13.71 4.13 -5.99
C SER A 378 -14.90 3.20 -5.80
N GLY A 379 -15.12 2.36 -6.79
CA GLY A 379 -15.95 1.18 -6.64
C GLY A 379 -15.66 0.15 -7.73
N MET A 380 -16.03 -1.09 -7.44
CA MET A 380 -15.90 -2.18 -8.40
C MET A 380 -16.84 -1.91 -9.59
N ALA A 381 -16.31 -1.98 -10.80
CA ALA A 381 -17.10 -1.82 -12.01
C ALA A 381 -18.13 -2.95 -12.09
N MET A 382 -19.40 -2.60 -12.33
CA MET A 382 -20.48 -3.57 -12.52
C MET A 382 -21.30 -3.22 -13.78
N PRO A 383 -21.66 -4.21 -14.61
CA PRO A 383 -22.35 -3.95 -15.87
C PRO A 383 -23.82 -3.62 -15.63
N CYS A 384 -24.33 -2.56 -16.25
CA CYS A 384 -25.75 -2.26 -16.30
C CYS A 384 -26.12 -1.65 -17.66
N ASP A 385 -26.70 -2.45 -18.55
CA ASP A 385 -27.12 -2.07 -19.90
C ASP A 385 -28.42 -1.24 -19.93
N THR A 386 -29.21 -1.27 -18.85
CA THR A 386 -30.42 -0.45 -18.71
C THR A 386 -30.12 1.01 -18.37
N LEU A 387 -28.92 1.34 -17.87
CA LEU A 387 -28.52 2.72 -17.66
C LEU A 387 -28.27 3.41 -19.00
N PRO A 388 -28.84 4.59 -19.26
CA PRO A 388 -28.48 5.39 -20.42
C PRO A 388 -26.98 5.68 -20.47
N ARG A 389 -26.40 5.67 -21.67
CA ARG A 389 -25.01 6.11 -21.85
C ARG A 389 -24.81 7.52 -21.28
N GLY A 390 -23.68 7.73 -20.60
CA GLY A 390 -23.37 8.98 -19.89
C GLY A 390 -24.02 9.14 -18.51
N THR A 391 -24.73 8.11 -18.03
CA THR A 391 -25.20 8.00 -16.65
C THR A 391 -24.56 6.81 -15.95
N ILE A 392 -24.34 6.93 -14.65
CA ILE A 392 -23.84 5.85 -13.78
C ILE A 392 -24.62 5.82 -12.48
N CYS A 393 -24.54 4.72 -11.74
CA CYS A 393 -25.03 4.66 -10.36
C CYS A 393 -23.87 4.27 -9.43
N VAL A 394 -23.50 5.20 -8.55
CA VAL A 394 -22.49 5.05 -7.51
C VAL A 394 -23.17 5.23 -6.15
N PRO A 395 -23.62 4.14 -5.51
CA PRO A 395 -24.55 4.21 -4.38
C PRO A 395 -24.00 4.92 -3.15
N HIS A 396 -22.68 4.88 -2.96
CA HIS A 396 -21.99 5.46 -1.81
C HIS A 396 -21.64 6.95 -2.00
N LEU A 397 -21.95 7.54 -3.16
CA LEU A 397 -21.78 8.97 -3.44
C LEU A 397 -23.13 9.65 -3.67
N PRO A 398 -23.25 10.95 -3.38
CA PRO A 398 -24.47 11.70 -3.68
C PRO A 398 -24.74 11.75 -5.19
N GLU A 399 -26.01 11.91 -5.56
CA GLU A 399 -26.40 12.19 -6.94
C GLU A 399 -25.78 13.50 -7.45
N GLY A 400 -25.57 13.60 -8.75
CA GLY A 400 -24.96 14.75 -9.42
C GLY A 400 -23.80 14.37 -10.33
N ASP A 401 -23.14 15.37 -10.92
CA ASP A 401 -22.03 15.10 -11.82
C ASP A 401 -20.81 14.56 -11.07
N VAL A 402 -20.16 13.57 -11.68
CA VAL A 402 -18.95 12.93 -11.17
C VAL A 402 -17.92 12.75 -12.28
N ILE A 403 -16.64 12.93 -11.93
CA ILE A 403 -15.50 12.63 -12.78
C ILE A 403 -15.13 11.16 -12.57
N LEU A 404 -15.05 10.38 -13.64
CA LEU A 404 -14.75 8.95 -13.63
C LEU A 404 -13.51 8.64 -14.48
N THR A 405 -12.63 7.77 -13.98
CA THR A 405 -11.45 7.29 -14.71
C THR A 405 -10.98 5.92 -14.19
N ARG A 406 -9.97 5.34 -14.86
CA ARG A 406 -9.27 4.10 -14.48
C ARG A 406 -7.78 4.25 -14.70
N TYR A 407 -6.97 3.67 -13.81
CA TYR A 407 -5.50 3.66 -13.92
C TYR A 407 -5.03 2.36 -14.58
N PRO A 408 -3.97 2.40 -15.40
CA PRO A 408 -3.26 3.60 -15.87
C PRO A 408 -4.11 4.44 -16.84
N ILE A 409 -3.94 5.77 -16.81
CA ILE A 409 -4.67 6.69 -17.70
C ILE A 409 -3.93 6.77 -19.02
N VAL A 410 -4.55 6.31 -20.11
CA VAL A 410 -3.91 6.34 -21.43
C VAL A 410 -3.82 7.75 -21.97
N ASN A 411 -4.91 8.51 -21.93
CA ASN A 411 -4.94 9.94 -22.23
C ASN A 411 -6.16 10.62 -21.56
N SER A 412 -6.33 11.92 -21.78
CA SER A 412 -7.45 12.69 -21.20
C SER A 412 -8.84 12.18 -21.61
N ASP A 413 -8.98 11.51 -22.77
CA ASP A 413 -10.27 10.98 -23.23
C ASP A 413 -10.76 9.81 -22.37
N ASN A 414 -9.90 9.26 -21.51
CA ASN A 414 -10.25 8.24 -20.53
C ASN A 414 -10.79 8.82 -19.20
N ILE A 415 -10.81 10.15 -19.07
CA ILE A 415 -11.37 10.85 -17.92
C ILE A 415 -12.67 11.51 -18.38
N ARG A 416 -13.80 11.15 -17.78
CA ARG A 416 -15.11 11.58 -18.26
C ARG A 416 -16.03 12.05 -17.15
N LEU A 417 -16.85 13.05 -17.43
CA LEU A 417 -17.99 13.41 -16.61
C LEU A 417 -19.18 12.51 -16.92
N TYR A 418 -19.79 11.99 -15.85
CA TYR A 418 -21.06 11.27 -15.88
C TYR A 418 -22.05 11.92 -14.92
N SER A 419 -23.35 11.71 -15.17
CA SER A 419 -24.39 11.99 -14.18
C SER A 419 -24.56 10.77 -13.27
N ASN A 420 -24.27 10.92 -11.98
CA ASN A 420 -24.56 9.91 -10.97
C ASN A 420 -26.04 9.99 -10.59
N VAL A 421 -26.77 8.90 -10.83
CA VAL A 421 -28.19 8.74 -10.52
C VAL A 421 -28.38 7.57 -9.55
N HIS A 422 -29.37 7.67 -8.67
CA HIS A 422 -29.69 6.61 -7.72
C HIS A 422 -30.93 5.85 -8.18
N ASP A 423 -30.72 4.81 -8.98
CA ASP A 423 -31.78 3.84 -9.28
C ASP A 423 -32.16 3.04 -8.01
N PRO A 424 -33.45 2.87 -7.68
CA PRO A 424 -33.88 2.21 -6.44
C PRO A 424 -33.37 0.78 -6.26
N GLU A 425 -33.18 0.03 -7.35
CA GLU A 425 -32.65 -1.33 -7.28
C GLU A 425 -31.12 -1.33 -7.26
N LEU A 426 -30.47 -0.54 -8.13
CA LEU A 426 -29.01 -0.50 -8.19
C LEU A 426 -28.36 0.07 -6.93
N LYS A 427 -29.03 1.02 -6.25
CA LYS A 427 -28.56 1.62 -4.99
C LYS A 427 -28.45 0.61 -3.84
N LYS A 428 -29.15 -0.52 -3.92
CA LYS A 428 -29.09 -1.58 -2.89
C LYS A 428 -27.72 -2.25 -2.86
N THR A 429 -27.02 -2.29 -3.99
CA THR A 429 -25.68 -2.89 -4.09
C THR A 429 -24.61 -1.91 -3.62
N ARG A 430 -23.83 -2.28 -2.61
CA ARG A 430 -22.82 -1.39 -2.04
C ARG A 430 -21.49 -1.50 -2.78
N ASN A 431 -20.65 -0.46 -2.66
CA ASN A 431 -19.23 -0.47 -3.04
C ASN A 431 -18.94 -0.68 -4.54
N VAL A 432 -19.88 -0.29 -5.40
CA VAL A 432 -19.82 -0.51 -6.85
C VAL A 432 -19.96 0.79 -7.62
N VAL A 433 -19.52 0.75 -8.88
CA VAL A 433 -19.87 1.71 -9.93
C VAL A 433 -20.63 0.94 -11.00
N TRP A 434 -21.95 1.13 -11.04
CA TRP A 434 -22.77 0.62 -12.14
C TRP A 434 -22.58 1.49 -13.36
N ILE A 435 -22.18 0.87 -14.47
CA ILE A 435 -21.86 1.58 -15.71
C ILE A 435 -22.35 0.78 -16.91
N HIS A 436 -22.78 1.50 -17.94
CA HIS A 436 -23.12 0.89 -19.21
C HIS A 436 -21.89 0.21 -19.83
N PRO A 437 -21.94 -1.07 -20.23
CA PRO A 437 -20.76 -1.81 -20.72
C PRO A 437 -19.99 -1.13 -21.86
N LYS A 438 -20.70 -0.50 -22.79
CA LYS A 438 -20.05 0.27 -23.88
C LYS A 438 -19.28 1.50 -23.39
N ASP A 439 -19.72 2.16 -22.33
CA ASP A 439 -18.99 3.31 -21.76
C ASP A 439 -17.74 2.85 -21.01
N ALA A 440 -17.85 1.74 -20.28
CA ALA A 440 -16.71 1.09 -19.61
C ALA A 440 -15.63 0.68 -20.63
N GLU A 441 -16.01 0.04 -21.73
CA GLU A 441 -15.10 -0.37 -22.81
C GLU A 441 -14.51 0.84 -23.57
N GLU A 442 -15.37 1.75 -24.06
CA GLU A 442 -14.99 2.85 -24.95
C GLU A 442 -14.12 3.89 -24.23
N TYR A 443 -14.51 4.30 -23.02
CA TYR A 443 -13.85 5.40 -22.31
C TYR A 443 -12.86 4.93 -21.25
N HIS A 444 -13.03 3.76 -20.64
CA HIS A 444 -12.18 3.36 -19.51
C HIS A 444 -11.39 2.08 -19.77
N GLN A 445 -11.58 1.45 -20.95
CA GLN A 445 -10.99 0.16 -21.32
C GLN A 445 -11.23 -0.91 -20.25
N ALA A 446 -12.31 -0.76 -19.47
CA ALA A 446 -12.62 -1.55 -18.29
C ALA A 446 -13.46 -2.78 -18.67
N ASP A 447 -13.22 -3.87 -17.95
CA ASP A 447 -14.06 -5.05 -17.95
C ASP A 447 -14.65 -5.29 -16.55
N PHE A 448 -15.40 -6.37 -16.34
CA PHE A 448 -16.08 -6.65 -15.07
C PHE A 448 -15.46 -7.83 -14.34
N ASP A 449 -14.15 -8.06 -14.52
CA ASP A 449 -13.41 -9.13 -13.85
C ASP A 449 -12.89 -8.76 -12.44
N GLY A 450 -13.18 -7.53 -12.01
CA GLY A 450 -12.81 -6.94 -10.73
C GLY A 450 -12.20 -5.54 -10.85
N ASP A 451 -12.26 -4.91 -12.02
CA ASP A 451 -11.75 -3.55 -12.23
C ASP A 451 -12.34 -2.55 -11.24
N GLN A 452 -11.50 -1.66 -10.74
CA GLN A 452 -11.89 -0.53 -9.89
C GLN A 452 -11.91 0.74 -10.73
N LEU A 453 -13.00 1.49 -10.65
CA LEU A 453 -13.13 2.80 -11.27
C LEU A 453 -12.99 3.88 -10.20
N MET A 454 -12.13 4.87 -10.45
CA MET A 454 -11.98 6.00 -9.56
C MET A 454 -13.00 7.07 -9.94
N VAL A 455 -13.72 7.54 -8.93
CA VAL A 455 -14.83 8.48 -9.06
C VAL A 455 -14.65 9.65 -8.10
N SER A 456 -14.89 10.86 -8.58
CA SER A 456 -14.83 12.08 -7.78
C SER A 456 -16.04 12.97 -8.03
N PRO A 457 -16.78 13.38 -6.99
CA PRO A 457 -17.85 14.36 -7.17
C PRO A 457 -17.33 15.63 -7.83
N ALA A 458 -18.00 16.08 -8.90
CA ALA A 458 -17.57 17.27 -9.64
C ALA A 458 -17.59 18.54 -8.77
N ASN A 459 -18.44 18.58 -7.73
CA ASN A 459 -18.46 19.68 -6.76
C ASN A 459 -17.22 19.74 -5.84
N LYS A 460 -16.44 18.65 -5.72
CA LYS A 460 -15.17 18.62 -4.99
C LYS A 460 -14.00 19.07 -5.85
N LEU A 461 -14.13 18.94 -7.18
CA LEU A 461 -13.13 19.33 -8.17
C LEU A 461 -13.77 20.22 -9.25
N PRO A 462 -14.36 21.38 -8.89
CA PRO A 462 -15.22 22.14 -9.79
C PRO A 462 -14.49 22.76 -10.99
N ASN A 463 -13.18 23.01 -10.90
CA ASN A 463 -12.43 23.61 -12.01
C ASN A 463 -11.89 22.55 -12.95
N ILE A 464 -11.41 21.43 -12.41
CA ILE A 464 -11.05 20.23 -13.16
C ILE A 464 -12.29 19.67 -13.89
N ALA A 465 -13.46 19.68 -13.24
CA ALA A 465 -14.71 19.25 -13.86
C ALA A 465 -15.06 20.09 -15.09
N LYS A 466 -14.87 21.42 -15.07
CA LYS A 466 -15.14 22.29 -16.23
C LYS A 466 -14.27 21.97 -17.44
N GLU A 467 -13.07 21.44 -17.22
CA GLU A 467 -12.13 21.06 -18.27
C GLU A 467 -12.29 19.58 -18.69
N THR A 468 -13.12 18.80 -18.00
CA THR A 468 -13.33 17.37 -18.28
C THR A 468 -14.45 17.17 -19.28
N LEU A 469 -14.20 16.38 -20.32
CA LEU A 469 -15.23 16.02 -21.31
C LEU A 469 -16.35 15.20 -20.69
N ARG A 470 -17.58 15.45 -21.11
CA ARG A 470 -18.71 14.59 -20.77
C ARG A 470 -18.67 13.28 -21.56
N ALA A 471 -19.15 12.20 -20.95
CA ALA A 471 -19.39 10.96 -21.65
C ALA A 471 -20.33 11.19 -22.85
N GLY A 472 -19.96 10.64 -24.02
CA GLY A 472 -20.63 10.89 -25.30
C GLY A 472 -20.05 12.04 -26.12
N GLU A 473 -19.22 12.92 -25.53
CA GLU A 473 -18.53 13.97 -26.31
C GLU A 473 -17.32 13.40 -27.08
N PRO A 474 -17.05 13.90 -28.30
CA PRO A 474 -15.90 13.46 -29.09
C PRO A 474 -14.57 13.65 -28.35
N GLY A 475 -13.72 12.61 -28.35
CA GLY A 475 -12.39 12.67 -27.77
C GLY A 475 -11.44 13.63 -28.50
N HIS A 476 -10.40 14.09 -27.79
CA HIS A 476 -9.34 14.97 -28.30
C HIS A 476 -8.29 14.21 -29.12
N PHE A 477 -8.15 12.91 -28.92
CA PHE A 477 -7.12 12.07 -29.51
C PHE A 477 -7.69 11.01 -30.46
N LYS A 478 -6.78 10.29 -31.14
CA LYS A 478 -7.20 9.16 -31.95
C LYS A 478 -7.61 8.01 -31.04
N PRO A 479 -8.70 7.29 -31.34
CA PRO A 479 -9.10 6.13 -30.57
C PRO A 479 -7.96 5.12 -30.41
N VAL A 480 -7.76 4.66 -29.18
CA VAL A 480 -6.80 3.60 -28.85
C VAL A 480 -7.47 2.26 -29.11
N LYS A 481 -6.89 1.45 -29.99
CA LYS A 481 -7.50 0.18 -30.41
C LYS A 481 -7.05 -0.93 -29.46
N GLN A 482 -8.00 -1.63 -28.86
CA GLN A 482 -7.70 -2.90 -28.22
C GLN A 482 -7.25 -3.93 -29.28
N ARG A 483 -6.18 -4.66 -29.00
CA ARG A 483 -5.58 -5.63 -29.93
C ARG A 483 -5.93 -7.06 -29.52
N PRO A 484 -6.03 -8.00 -30.47
CA PRO A 484 -6.28 -9.40 -30.14
C PRO A 484 -5.10 -9.98 -29.34
N LYS A 485 -5.41 -10.82 -28.34
CA LYS A 485 -4.40 -11.50 -27.52
C LYS A 485 -3.82 -12.67 -28.33
N LEU A 486 -2.55 -12.56 -28.72
CA LEU A 486 -1.86 -13.58 -29.51
C LEU A 486 -1.22 -14.63 -28.61
N ALA A 487 -1.36 -15.91 -28.97
CA ALA A 487 -0.77 -17.03 -28.23
C ALA A 487 0.74 -17.12 -28.49
N TYR A 488 1.53 -17.45 -27.46
CA TYR A 488 2.99 -17.54 -27.60
C TYR A 488 3.43 -18.70 -28.48
N THR A 489 2.60 -19.75 -28.56
CA THR A 489 2.86 -20.95 -29.37
C THR A 489 2.62 -20.74 -30.86
N GLU A 490 2.10 -19.58 -31.28
CA GLU A 490 1.70 -19.30 -32.67
C GLU A 490 2.56 -18.21 -33.32
N ILE A 491 3.42 -17.52 -32.57
CA ILE A 491 4.28 -16.44 -33.10
C ILE A 491 5.60 -17.00 -33.63
N THR A 492 5.99 -16.54 -34.82
CA THR A 492 7.27 -16.85 -35.45
C THR A 492 8.23 -15.67 -35.46
N ASP A 493 9.53 -15.96 -35.51
CA ASP A 493 10.61 -14.99 -35.79
C ASP A 493 10.66 -14.62 -37.28
N GLU A 494 11.62 -13.75 -37.66
CA GLU A 494 11.79 -13.29 -39.04
C GLU A 494 12.16 -14.42 -40.01
N GLU A 495 12.79 -15.47 -39.50
CA GLU A 495 13.16 -16.69 -40.21
C GLU A 495 12.02 -17.72 -40.30
N GLY A 496 10.86 -17.45 -39.69
CA GLY A 496 9.68 -18.31 -39.70
C GLY A 496 9.70 -19.45 -38.69
N ASN A 497 10.65 -19.49 -37.75
CA ASN A 497 10.68 -20.44 -36.64
C ASN A 497 9.84 -19.91 -35.47
N LEU A 498 9.35 -20.79 -34.59
CA LEU A 498 8.65 -20.35 -33.38
C LEU A 498 9.55 -19.45 -32.52
N LYS A 499 9.07 -18.23 -32.25
CA LYS A 499 9.74 -17.21 -31.41
C LYS A 499 9.94 -17.73 -29.98
N TYR A 500 8.99 -18.53 -29.48
CA TYR A 500 9.03 -19.16 -28.17
C TYR A 500 8.85 -20.67 -28.29
N ARG A 501 9.83 -21.45 -27.82
CA ARG A 501 9.89 -22.91 -28.02
C ARG A 501 9.42 -23.71 -26.81
N ASP A 502 9.47 -23.12 -25.62
CA ASP A 502 9.09 -23.79 -24.38
C ASP A 502 8.53 -22.82 -23.33
N LEU A 503 7.95 -23.38 -22.25
CA LEU A 503 7.38 -22.62 -21.14
C LEU A 503 8.40 -21.72 -20.44
N SER A 504 9.69 -22.09 -20.42
CA SER A 504 10.72 -21.29 -19.75
C SER A 504 10.93 -19.96 -20.48
N GLN A 505 10.98 -20.00 -21.82
CA GLN A 505 11.03 -18.80 -22.66
C GLN A 505 9.75 -17.97 -22.57
N ILE A 506 8.60 -18.63 -22.55
CA ILE A 506 7.29 -17.94 -22.42
C ILE A 506 7.17 -17.23 -21.08
N ALA A 507 7.53 -17.90 -19.98
CA ALA A 507 7.45 -17.34 -18.64
C ALA A 507 8.33 -16.08 -18.52
N ALA A 508 9.60 -16.18 -18.93
CA ALA A 508 10.53 -15.05 -18.96
C ALA A 508 10.05 -13.89 -19.84
N ALA A 509 9.39 -14.18 -20.97
CA ALA A 509 8.84 -13.15 -21.82
C ALA A 509 7.55 -12.52 -21.24
N SER A 510 6.72 -13.31 -20.55
CA SER A 510 5.44 -12.86 -19.98
C SER A 510 5.58 -12.01 -18.72
N SER A 511 6.70 -12.12 -18.00
CA SER A 511 7.03 -11.27 -16.85
C SER A 511 7.50 -9.87 -17.27
N GLN A 512 8.07 -9.74 -18.47
CA GLN A 512 8.54 -8.46 -18.99
C GLN A 512 7.38 -7.57 -19.48
N ASN A 513 7.32 -6.33 -18.98
CA ASN A 513 6.45 -5.29 -19.52
C ASN A 513 7.12 -3.91 -19.44
N LYS A 514 6.68 -2.97 -20.28
CA LYS A 514 7.20 -1.59 -20.34
C LYS A 514 6.13 -0.56 -19.97
N VAL A 515 5.08 -0.96 -19.24
CA VAL A 515 3.95 -0.09 -18.89
C VAL A 515 4.44 1.19 -18.19
N GLY A 516 5.25 1.04 -17.13
CA GLY A 516 5.78 2.19 -16.37
C GLY A 516 6.69 3.11 -17.20
N LEU A 517 7.48 2.54 -18.10
CA LEU A 517 8.35 3.30 -19.01
C LEU A 517 7.52 4.09 -20.04
N VAL A 518 6.55 3.45 -20.69
CA VAL A 518 5.69 4.10 -21.68
C VAL A 518 4.82 5.17 -21.03
N ALA A 519 4.23 4.90 -19.87
CA ALA A 519 3.46 5.89 -19.11
C ALA A 519 4.33 7.10 -18.72
N THR A 520 5.56 6.87 -18.26
CA THR A 520 6.51 7.96 -17.96
C THR A 520 6.86 8.77 -19.21
N ASN A 521 7.03 8.13 -20.37
CA ASN A 521 7.26 8.82 -21.63
C ASN A 521 6.05 9.65 -22.08
N ILE A 522 4.82 9.14 -21.89
CA ILE A 522 3.60 9.94 -22.09
C ILE A 522 3.65 11.19 -21.22
N GLY A 523 3.98 11.03 -19.93
CA GLY A 523 4.10 12.12 -18.99
C GLY A 523 5.13 13.17 -19.42
N ARG A 524 6.34 12.74 -19.79
CA ARG A 524 7.41 13.62 -20.28
C ARG A 524 6.99 14.39 -21.53
N VAL A 525 6.42 13.70 -22.52
CA VAL A 525 6.02 14.33 -23.79
C VAL A 525 4.85 15.29 -23.57
N GLN A 526 3.84 14.92 -22.77
CA GLN A 526 2.67 15.76 -22.50
C GLN A 526 3.03 17.03 -21.73
N SER A 527 3.92 16.92 -20.74
CA SER A 527 4.38 18.08 -19.93
C SER A 527 5.43 18.95 -20.62
N SER A 528 5.90 18.57 -21.81
CA SER A 528 6.90 19.34 -22.53
C SER A 528 6.37 20.69 -23.00
N THR A 529 7.21 21.72 -22.91
CA THR A 529 6.97 23.06 -23.48
C THR A 529 7.89 23.32 -24.67
N PRO A 530 7.48 24.16 -25.64
CA PRO A 530 8.37 24.54 -26.74
C PRO A 530 9.60 25.27 -26.20
N ARG A 531 10.76 25.04 -26.82
CA ARG A 531 11.97 25.81 -26.50
C ARG A 531 11.85 27.25 -26.96
N GLU A 532 12.68 28.11 -26.38
CA GLU A 532 12.80 29.49 -26.84
C GLU A 532 13.13 29.54 -28.33
N GLY A 533 12.34 30.31 -29.10
CA GLY A 533 12.46 30.39 -30.56
C GLY A 533 11.91 29.20 -31.36
N GLU A 534 11.40 28.14 -30.72
CA GLU A 534 10.74 27.05 -31.43
C GLU A 534 9.32 27.42 -31.87
N ASN A 535 8.95 27.06 -33.10
CA ASN A 535 7.60 27.31 -33.62
C ASN A 535 6.57 26.45 -32.85
N THR A 536 5.68 27.12 -32.10
CA THR A 536 4.69 26.50 -31.22
C THR A 536 3.74 25.56 -31.96
N GLU A 537 3.21 25.93 -33.13
CA GLU A 537 2.29 25.07 -33.90
C GLU A 537 2.97 23.77 -34.35
N ARG A 538 4.22 23.87 -34.83
CA ARG A 538 5.03 22.73 -35.24
C ARG A 538 5.37 21.84 -34.04
N PHE A 539 5.70 22.42 -32.90
CA PHE A 539 5.93 21.71 -31.65
C PHE A 539 4.68 20.90 -31.25
N VAL A 540 3.52 21.54 -31.13
CA VAL A 540 2.24 20.89 -30.75
C VAL A 540 1.89 19.76 -31.72
N ARG A 541 2.09 19.96 -33.03
CA ARG A 541 1.84 18.90 -34.03
C ARG A 541 2.75 17.70 -33.85
N ARG A 542 4.05 17.91 -33.56
CA ARG A 542 5.03 16.83 -33.32
C ARG A 542 4.73 16.10 -32.00
N GLN A 543 4.46 16.86 -30.94
CA GLN A 543 4.06 16.36 -29.63
C GLN A 543 2.83 15.46 -29.76
N ARG A 544 1.75 15.94 -30.37
CA ARG A 544 0.52 15.17 -30.60
C ARG A 544 0.77 13.92 -31.44
N LYS A 545 1.64 13.97 -32.45
CA LYS A 545 2.00 12.79 -33.25
C LYS A 545 2.70 11.73 -32.39
N LEU A 546 3.63 12.14 -31.54
CA LEU A 546 4.37 11.24 -30.66
C LEU A 546 3.46 10.64 -29.57
N LEU A 547 2.64 11.46 -28.92
CA LEU A 547 1.65 11.01 -27.94
C LEU A 547 0.70 9.95 -28.50
N ASN A 548 0.13 10.17 -29.69
CA ASN A 548 -0.76 9.18 -30.30
C ASN A 548 -0.07 7.82 -30.53
N ARG A 549 1.24 7.78 -30.81
CA ARG A 549 2.00 6.51 -30.92
C ARG A 549 2.19 5.88 -29.54
N LEU A 550 2.55 6.67 -28.54
CA LEU A 550 2.73 6.22 -27.16
C LEU A 550 1.43 5.69 -26.53
N PHE A 551 0.27 6.27 -26.84
CA PHE A 551 -1.02 5.77 -26.36
C PHE A 551 -1.33 4.35 -26.86
N GLN A 552 -1.05 4.07 -28.13
CA GLN A 552 -1.19 2.71 -28.66
C GLN A 552 -0.15 1.76 -28.04
N ALA A 553 1.07 2.25 -27.81
CA ALA A 553 2.11 1.46 -27.14
C ALA A 553 1.70 1.07 -25.72
N LEU A 554 1.08 1.97 -24.97
CA LEU A 554 0.64 1.68 -23.60
C LEU A 554 -0.38 0.54 -23.56
N GLN A 555 -1.34 0.53 -24.50
CA GLN A 555 -2.29 -0.58 -24.63
C GLN A 555 -1.58 -1.92 -24.85
N VAL A 556 -0.61 -1.95 -25.76
CA VAL A 556 0.16 -3.18 -26.07
C VAL A 556 0.89 -3.69 -24.83
N GLU A 557 1.51 -2.78 -24.07
CA GLU A 557 2.27 -3.15 -22.88
C GLU A 557 1.40 -3.58 -21.70
N VAL A 558 0.19 -3.02 -21.54
CA VAL A 558 -0.78 -3.47 -20.51
C VAL A 558 -1.23 -4.91 -20.76
N ASP A 559 -1.35 -5.31 -22.04
CA ASP A 559 -1.73 -6.67 -22.44
C ASP A 559 -0.54 -7.62 -22.65
N SER A 560 0.71 -7.14 -22.57
CA SER A 560 1.92 -7.94 -22.86
C SER A 560 2.13 -9.17 -21.96
N PRO A 561 1.64 -9.25 -20.71
CA PRO A 561 1.65 -10.48 -19.93
C PRO A 561 0.66 -11.53 -20.45
N LYS A 562 -0.36 -11.11 -21.21
CA LYS A 562 -1.45 -11.93 -21.73
C LYS A 562 -1.38 -12.14 -23.24
N SER A 563 -0.37 -11.60 -23.92
CA SER A 563 -0.22 -11.63 -25.37
C SER A 563 1.25 -11.74 -25.74
N ALA A 564 1.56 -12.47 -26.82
CA ALA A 564 2.92 -12.62 -27.32
C ALA A 564 3.44 -11.41 -28.14
N GLU A 565 2.53 -10.56 -28.63
CA GLU A 565 2.88 -9.32 -29.34
C GLU A 565 3.62 -8.37 -28.39
N ARG A 566 4.70 -7.72 -28.86
CA ARG A 566 5.46 -6.71 -28.12
C ARG A 566 5.41 -5.37 -28.82
N LEU A 567 5.73 -4.28 -28.12
CA LEU A 567 5.80 -2.94 -28.69
C LEU A 567 6.63 -2.90 -29.97
N GLU A 568 7.79 -3.56 -29.98
CA GLU A 568 8.72 -3.56 -31.11
C GLU A 568 8.12 -4.22 -32.36
N ASP A 569 7.18 -5.15 -32.18
CA ASP A 569 6.53 -5.88 -33.26
C ASP A 569 5.51 -5.00 -34.02
N ILE A 570 5.12 -3.83 -33.46
CA ILE A 570 4.02 -2.99 -33.98
C ILE A 570 4.51 -2.01 -35.06
N LYS A 571 4.41 -2.40 -36.32
CA LYS A 571 4.81 -1.57 -37.48
C LYS A 571 3.96 -0.31 -37.65
N GLU A 572 2.67 -0.32 -37.28
CA GLU A 572 1.77 0.82 -37.52
C GLU A 572 2.16 2.08 -36.74
N ILE A 573 2.84 1.91 -35.60
CA ILE A 573 3.30 3.00 -34.74
C ILE A 573 4.81 3.19 -34.78
N ASP A 574 5.50 2.49 -35.68
CA ASP A 574 6.97 2.43 -35.73
C ASP A 574 7.54 2.10 -34.34
N GLY A 575 7.04 1.00 -33.77
CA GLY A 575 7.28 0.59 -32.38
C GLY A 575 8.75 0.35 -32.06
N ALA A 576 9.50 -0.21 -33.01
CA ALA A 576 10.95 -0.44 -32.90
C ALA A 576 11.75 0.84 -32.59
N ASN A 577 11.32 2.00 -33.12
CA ASN A 577 12.00 3.28 -32.91
C ASN A 577 11.30 4.17 -31.86
N LEU A 578 10.11 3.81 -31.38
CA LEU A 578 9.26 4.69 -30.58
C LEU A 578 9.92 5.15 -29.26
N LEU A 579 10.57 4.23 -28.54
CA LEU A 579 11.23 4.56 -27.28
C LEU A 579 12.48 5.43 -27.50
N ALA A 580 13.21 5.21 -28.61
CA ALA A 580 14.34 6.05 -29.00
C ALA A 580 13.88 7.47 -29.39
N ASP A 581 12.76 7.59 -30.11
CA ASP A 581 12.13 8.87 -30.44
C ASP A 581 11.70 9.62 -29.17
N ALA A 582 11.10 8.93 -28.21
CA ALA A 582 10.69 9.50 -26.92
C ALA A 582 11.89 9.95 -26.08
N LYS A 583 12.98 9.18 -26.09
CA LYS A 583 14.24 9.56 -25.44
C LYS A 583 14.81 10.85 -26.06
N LYS A 584 14.96 10.89 -27.39
CA LYS A 584 15.44 12.07 -28.11
C LYS A 584 14.55 13.30 -27.88
N TRP A 585 13.24 13.09 -27.78
CA TRP A 585 12.30 14.15 -27.40
C TRP A 585 12.59 14.70 -26.01
N SER A 586 12.78 13.81 -25.02
CA SER A 586 13.04 14.17 -23.63
C SER A 586 14.39 14.89 -23.46
N GLU A 587 15.42 14.50 -24.22
CA GLU A 587 16.69 15.22 -24.26
C GLU A 587 16.55 16.63 -24.85
N SER A 588 15.60 16.83 -25.76
CA SER A 588 15.33 18.14 -26.38
C SER A 588 14.39 19.01 -25.53
N HIS A 589 13.57 18.40 -24.68
CA HIS A 589 12.57 19.05 -23.82
C HIS A 589 12.60 18.38 -22.44
N PRO A 590 13.59 18.74 -21.59
CA PRO A 590 13.75 18.13 -20.28
C PRO A 590 12.53 18.40 -19.40
N SER A 591 12.28 17.51 -18.45
CA SER A 591 11.20 17.64 -17.48
C SER A 591 11.72 17.27 -16.10
N TYR A 592 12.12 18.30 -15.35
CA TYR A 592 12.75 18.12 -14.04
C TYR A 592 11.87 17.34 -13.07
N PHE A 593 10.55 17.48 -13.14
CA PHE A 593 9.64 16.62 -12.39
C PHE A 593 9.94 15.13 -12.60
N PHE A 594 10.02 14.67 -13.85
CA PHE A 594 10.30 13.26 -14.14
C PHE A 594 11.76 12.86 -13.93
N ASP A 595 12.68 13.83 -13.96
CA ASP A 595 14.11 13.61 -13.70
C ASP A 595 14.37 13.42 -12.19
N PHE A 596 13.65 14.14 -11.34
CA PHE A 596 13.87 14.17 -9.89
C PHE A 596 12.82 13.46 -9.04
N LYS A 597 11.64 13.11 -9.56
CA LYS A 597 10.59 12.43 -8.76
C LYS A 597 11.00 11.09 -8.14
N LYS A 598 12.11 10.51 -8.58
CA LYS A 598 12.71 9.29 -8.02
C LYS A 598 14.10 9.54 -7.39
N ASP A 599 14.57 10.79 -7.33
CA ASP A 599 15.86 11.13 -6.72
C ASP A 599 15.76 11.01 -5.19
N ASP A 600 16.69 10.29 -4.57
CA ASP A 600 16.68 10.04 -3.13
C ASP A 600 17.09 11.24 -2.27
N ARG A 601 17.65 12.28 -2.90
CA ARG A 601 17.95 13.57 -2.25
C ARG A 601 16.72 14.47 -2.19
N LEU A 602 15.71 14.21 -3.02
CA LEU A 602 14.48 15.00 -3.08
C LEU A 602 13.72 14.93 -1.74
N TYR A 603 13.41 16.11 -1.21
CA TYR A 603 12.84 16.38 0.12
C TYR A 603 13.64 15.84 1.30
N ARG A 604 14.88 15.43 1.05
CA ARG A 604 15.89 15.15 2.07
C ARG A 604 16.88 16.32 2.18
N SER A 605 17.34 16.80 1.03
CA SER A 605 18.34 17.87 0.94
C SER A 605 17.89 19.06 0.10
N PHE A 606 16.99 18.84 -0.88
CA PHE A 606 16.42 19.90 -1.72
C PHE A 606 14.94 19.64 -2.03
N ALA A 607 14.21 20.69 -2.41
CA ALA A 607 12.80 20.61 -2.82
C ALA A 607 12.64 20.33 -4.32
N MET A 608 11.47 19.87 -4.76
CA MET A 608 11.24 19.50 -6.17
C MET A 608 11.53 20.68 -7.12
N PRO A 609 12.39 20.53 -8.15
CA PRO A 609 12.60 21.58 -9.13
C PRO A 609 11.34 21.74 -9.99
N ALA A 610 10.55 22.76 -9.67
CA ALA A 610 9.18 22.93 -10.18
C ALA A 610 8.95 24.30 -10.84
N ASP A 611 10.02 25.03 -11.19
CA ASP A 611 9.91 26.39 -11.74
C ASP A 611 9.31 26.42 -13.15
N ALA A 612 9.48 25.33 -13.91
CA ALA A 612 8.92 25.21 -15.24
C ALA A 612 7.38 25.23 -15.20
N PRO A 613 6.70 25.89 -16.16
CA PRO A 613 5.25 25.81 -16.26
C PRO A 613 4.80 24.39 -16.58
N GLY A 614 3.67 23.97 -16.02
CA GLY A 614 3.01 22.69 -16.20
C GLY A 614 2.19 22.30 -14.98
N ALA A 615 1.04 21.66 -15.21
CA ALA A 615 0.15 21.19 -14.14
C ALA A 615 0.82 20.25 -13.13
N ILE A 616 1.80 19.45 -13.59
CA ILE A 616 2.57 18.55 -12.72
C ILE A 616 3.49 19.28 -11.74
N ASN A 617 3.85 20.54 -12.01
CA ASN A 617 4.77 21.32 -11.20
C ASN A 617 4.04 22.21 -10.18
N VAL A 618 2.78 22.59 -10.45
CA VAL A 618 2.04 23.57 -9.64
C VAL A 618 1.94 23.21 -8.16
N ILE A 619 1.63 21.95 -7.84
CA ILE A 619 1.47 21.52 -6.45
C ILE A 619 2.80 21.58 -5.69
N ALA A 620 3.88 21.12 -6.34
CA ALA A 620 5.22 21.24 -5.80
C ALA A 620 5.60 22.72 -5.60
N ARG A 621 5.49 23.54 -6.65
CA ARG A 621 5.92 24.94 -6.68
C ARG A 621 5.18 25.82 -5.68
N GLU A 622 3.85 25.75 -5.66
CA GLU A 622 2.99 26.73 -4.97
C GLU A 622 2.60 26.28 -3.56
N VAL A 623 2.65 24.98 -3.24
CA VAL A 623 2.10 24.44 -1.98
C VAL A 623 3.14 23.68 -1.18
N VAL A 624 3.83 22.71 -1.79
CA VAL A 624 4.71 21.81 -1.03
C VAL A 624 6.08 22.43 -0.76
N ASN A 625 6.77 22.91 -1.79
CA ASN A 625 8.10 23.52 -1.66
C ASN A 625 8.14 24.66 -0.64
N PRO A 626 7.15 25.59 -0.59
CA PRO A 626 7.18 26.70 0.37
C PRO A 626 7.06 26.29 1.84
N LEU A 627 6.49 25.11 2.13
CA LEU A 627 6.27 24.60 3.48
C LEU A 627 7.32 23.57 3.92
N TRP A 628 8.11 23.06 2.98
CA TRP A 628 9.14 22.07 3.26
C TRP A 628 10.40 22.72 3.82
N GLU A 629 11.02 22.04 4.78
CA GLU A 629 12.40 22.31 5.20
C GLU A 629 13.12 20.98 5.46
N PRO A 630 14.47 20.95 5.41
CA PRO A 630 15.24 19.76 5.75
C PRO A 630 14.93 19.26 7.16
N THR A 631 14.76 17.94 7.29
CA THR A 631 14.50 17.26 8.57
C THR A 631 15.60 17.55 9.61
N ARG A 632 15.23 18.05 10.78
CA ARG A 632 16.17 18.46 11.85
C ARG A 632 16.24 17.48 13.02
N ILE A 633 16.08 16.18 12.75
CA ILE A 633 16.20 15.14 13.78
C ILE A 633 17.67 15.02 14.17
N ARG A 634 17.98 15.34 15.44
CA ARG A 634 19.31 15.13 16.02
C ARG A 634 19.51 13.64 16.33
N SER A 635 20.73 13.16 16.17
CA SER A 635 21.13 11.80 16.57
C SER A 635 22.26 11.88 17.57
N ARG A 636 22.22 11.04 18.61
CA ARG A 636 23.36 10.81 19.51
C ARG A 636 24.38 9.90 18.87
N ASP A 637 25.60 9.88 19.42
CA ASP A 637 26.60 8.95 18.96
C ASP A 637 26.20 7.51 19.29
N ARG A 638 26.49 6.59 18.37
CA ARG A 638 26.10 5.17 18.52
C ARG A 638 26.63 4.52 19.81
N HIS A 639 27.80 4.93 20.29
CA HIS A 639 28.40 4.36 21.50
C HIS A 639 27.61 4.68 22.77
N GLU A 640 26.76 5.71 22.71
CA GLU A 640 25.88 6.09 23.81
C GLU A 640 24.68 5.16 23.97
N PHE A 641 24.46 4.20 23.06
CA PHE A 641 23.37 3.23 23.12
C PHE A 641 23.84 1.84 23.59
N ARG A 642 25.11 1.71 23.98
CA ARG A 642 25.67 0.43 24.46
C ARG A 642 25.00 -0.06 25.75
N TYR A 643 24.44 0.84 26.56
CA TYR A 643 23.74 0.48 27.80
C TYR A 643 22.55 -0.46 27.57
N LEU A 644 21.97 -0.47 26.36
CA LEU A 644 20.85 -1.34 26.06
C LEU A 644 21.24 -2.83 26.18
N PHE A 645 22.50 -3.17 25.91
CA PHE A 645 23.06 -4.51 26.12
C PHE A 645 24.39 -4.39 26.89
N PRO A 646 24.36 -4.51 28.24
CA PRO A 646 25.54 -4.39 29.08
C PRO A 646 26.64 -5.39 28.69
N LYS A 647 27.90 -4.97 28.78
CA LYS A 647 29.04 -5.81 28.35
C LYS A 647 29.35 -6.91 29.36
N GLU A 648 29.08 -6.65 30.64
CA GLU A 648 29.51 -7.45 31.78
C GLU A 648 28.96 -8.89 31.74
N THR A 649 27.96 -9.14 30.90
CA THR A 649 27.28 -10.42 30.75
C THR A 649 27.71 -11.22 29.52
N LEU A 650 28.67 -10.74 28.70
CA LEU A 650 29.01 -11.33 27.41
C LEU A 650 30.27 -12.21 27.46
N SER A 651 30.21 -13.40 26.86
CA SER A 651 31.38 -14.26 26.67
C SER A 651 32.36 -13.69 25.63
N VAL A 652 33.63 -14.11 25.74
CA VAL A 652 34.68 -13.76 24.76
C VAL A 652 34.33 -14.33 23.39
N ASP A 653 33.89 -15.58 23.34
CA ASP A 653 33.54 -16.29 22.10
C ASP A 653 32.41 -15.57 21.34
N ALA A 654 31.37 -15.08 22.04
CA ALA A 654 30.30 -14.32 21.40
C ALA A 654 30.79 -12.98 20.81
N LEU A 655 31.71 -12.28 21.50
CA LEU A 655 32.29 -11.04 21.00
C LEU A 655 33.21 -11.27 19.79
N GLU A 656 34.00 -12.35 19.80
CA GLU A 656 34.84 -12.75 18.66
C GLU A 656 34.00 -13.10 17.44
N TRP A 657 32.95 -13.90 17.62
CA TRP A 657 31.98 -14.21 16.57
C TRP A 657 31.35 -12.94 15.97
N ALA A 658 30.94 -11.99 16.80
CA ALA A 658 30.32 -10.75 16.36
C ALA A 658 31.27 -9.87 15.51
N GLU A 659 32.55 -9.79 15.86
CA GLU A 659 33.56 -9.08 15.06
C GLU A 659 33.89 -9.80 13.75
N GLU A 660 33.94 -11.14 13.76
CA GLU A 660 34.10 -11.93 12.54
C GLU A 660 32.93 -11.71 11.59
N LEU A 661 31.69 -11.82 12.08
CA LEU A 661 30.47 -11.59 11.29
C LEU A 661 30.48 -10.19 10.67
N LYS A 662 30.79 -9.15 11.46
CA LYS A 662 30.88 -7.77 10.99
C LYS A 662 31.92 -7.61 9.87
N THR A 663 33.06 -8.28 9.99
CA THR A 663 34.13 -8.25 8.99
C THR A 663 33.72 -8.95 7.70
N ARG A 664 33.16 -10.17 7.80
CA ARG A 664 32.65 -10.92 6.65
C ARG A 664 31.53 -10.16 5.93
N PHE A 665 30.59 -9.60 6.67
CA PHE A 665 29.49 -8.81 6.08
C PHE A 665 30.02 -7.60 5.31
N GLN A 666 31.02 -6.90 5.87
CA GLN A 666 31.62 -5.75 5.21
C GLN A 666 32.29 -6.13 3.90
N GLN A 667 33.03 -7.25 3.87
CA GLN A 667 33.65 -7.79 2.65
C GLN A 667 32.59 -8.13 1.59
N SER A 668 31.56 -8.92 1.94
CA SER A 668 30.49 -9.28 1.01
C SER A 668 29.72 -8.06 0.49
N ARG A 669 29.49 -7.05 1.32
CA ARG A 669 28.84 -5.81 0.90
C ARG A 669 29.69 -5.05 -0.13
N ASP A 670 31.00 -4.99 0.08
CA ASP A 670 31.90 -4.29 -0.82
C ASP A 670 32.03 -5.03 -2.16
N GLU A 671 32.04 -6.37 -2.14
CA GLU A 671 31.94 -7.21 -3.35
C GLU A 671 30.62 -6.99 -4.13
N ILE A 672 29.49 -6.89 -3.43
CA ILE A 672 28.21 -6.53 -4.05
C ILE A 672 28.30 -5.16 -4.72
N LYS A 673 28.87 -4.17 -4.02
CA LYS A 673 29.03 -2.81 -4.56
C LYS A 673 29.93 -2.80 -5.80
N GLU A 674 31.03 -3.54 -5.79
CA GLU A 674 31.93 -3.68 -6.94
C GLU A 674 31.23 -4.34 -8.14
N ARG A 675 30.40 -5.35 -7.89
CA ARG A 675 29.66 -6.07 -8.94
C ARG A 675 28.51 -5.26 -9.55
N VAL A 676 27.74 -4.58 -8.71
CA VAL A 676 26.50 -3.87 -9.13
C VAL A 676 26.79 -2.45 -9.62
N GLY A 677 27.89 -1.84 -9.16
CA GLY A 677 28.21 -0.45 -9.47
C GLY A 677 27.21 0.53 -8.85
N ASP A 678 26.78 1.52 -9.64
CA ASP A 678 25.92 2.61 -9.18
C ASP A 678 24.41 2.29 -9.25
N ASP A 679 24.00 1.08 -9.65
CA ASP A 679 22.58 0.67 -9.61
C ASP A 679 22.15 0.43 -8.16
N ARG A 680 21.60 1.49 -7.56
CA ARG A 680 21.17 1.50 -6.16
C ARG A 680 20.03 0.52 -5.86
N GLU A 681 19.10 0.31 -6.78
CA GLU A 681 17.99 -0.63 -6.59
C GLU A 681 18.55 -2.06 -6.52
N ALA A 682 19.39 -2.42 -7.48
CA ALA A 682 20.05 -3.73 -7.50
C ALA A 682 20.96 -3.92 -6.27
N PHE A 683 21.66 -2.86 -5.84
CA PHE A 683 22.49 -2.92 -4.63
C PHE A 683 21.65 -3.19 -3.39
N ASN A 684 20.51 -2.50 -3.23
CA ASN A 684 19.60 -2.71 -2.10
C ASN A 684 18.98 -4.11 -2.11
N GLU A 685 18.61 -4.63 -3.28
CA GLU A 685 18.07 -5.98 -3.43
C GLU A 685 19.10 -7.03 -3.01
N GLU A 686 20.33 -6.97 -3.55
CA GLU A 686 21.41 -7.88 -3.20
C GLU A 686 21.85 -7.73 -1.73
N LEU A 687 21.75 -6.52 -1.16
CA LEU A 687 21.99 -6.29 0.25
C LEU A 687 20.90 -6.92 1.13
N GLY A 688 19.64 -6.85 0.73
CA GLY A 688 18.52 -7.54 1.39
C GLY A 688 18.76 -9.05 1.40
N LYS A 689 19.08 -9.61 0.23
CA LYS A 689 19.51 -11.00 0.06
C LYS A 689 20.67 -11.36 0.98
N LEU A 690 21.68 -10.50 1.14
CA LEU A 690 22.80 -10.74 2.03
C LEU A 690 22.35 -10.87 3.50
N TYR A 691 21.46 -9.98 3.97
CA TYR A 691 20.91 -10.09 5.32
C TYR A 691 20.17 -11.40 5.53
N ASP A 692 19.37 -11.85 4.55
CA ASP A 692 18.61 -13.10 4.68
C ASP A 692 19.52 -14.32 4.79
N SER A 693 20.64 -14.36 4.05
CA SER A 693 21.63 -15.45 4.23
C SER A 693 22.26 -15.47 5.61
N TYR A 694 22.57 -14.31 6.18
CA TYR A 694 23.16 -14.26 7.52
C TYR A 694 22.13 -14.59 8.60
N ARG A 695 20.84 -14.28 8.43
CA ARG A 695 19.80 -14.77 9.34
C ARG A 695 19.71 -16.29 9.31
N ALA A 696 19.71 -16.89 8.12
CA ALA A 696 19.72 -18.35 7.99
C ALA A 696 20.93 -19.00 8.70
N GLU A 697 22.12 -18.42 8.55
CA GLU A 697 23.34 -18.87 9.25
C GLU A 697 23.18 -18.74 10.78
N ILE A 698 22.65 -17.61 11.26
CA ILE A 698 22.40 -17.36 12.68
C ILE A 698 21.40 -18.37 13.25
N ASP A 699 20.31 -18.65 12.52
CA ASP A 699 19.29 -19.61 12.96
C ASP A 699 19.86 -21.04 13.09
N GLU A 700 20.86 -21.39 12.27
CA GLU A 700 21.56 -22.68 12.35
C GLU A 700 22.58 -22.74 13.49
N LEU A 701 23.28 -21.63 13.76
CA LEU A 701 24.29 -21.53 14.82
C LEU A 701 23.67 -21.41 16.22
N PHE A 702 22.64 -20.59 16.36
CA PHE A 702 22.01 -20.25 17.64
C PHE A 702 20.64 -20.93 17.75
N THR A 703 20.66 -22.18 18.22
CA THR A 703 19.46 -23.03 18.27
C THR A 703 18.55 -22.77 19.47
N THR A 704 19.03 -22.02 20.48
CA THR A 704 18.26 -21.66 21.68
C THR A 704 18.04 -20.15 21.75
N SER A 705 16.96 -19.73 22.39
CA SER A 705 16.65 -18.31 22.59
C SER A 705 17.70 -17.58 23.44
N GLU A 706 18.33 -18.27 24.40
CA GLU A 706 19.38 -17.71 25.26
C GLU A 706 20.65 -17.43 24.45
N ASP A 707 21.12 -18.39 23.65
CA ASP A 707 22.31 -18.23 22.82
C ASP A 707 22.10 -17.12 21.77
N ARG A 708 20.89 -17.06 21.19
CA ARG A 708 20.52 -16.03 20.21
C ARG A 708 20.50 -14.63 20.83
N PHE A 709 20.03 -14.51 22.07
CA PHE A 709 20.06 -13.25 22.82
C PHE A 709 21.50 -12.83 23.17
N GLU A 710 22.36 -13.78 23.54
CA GLU A 710 23.80 -13.50 23.75
C GLU A 710 24.47 -13.02 22.44
N GLY A 711 24.18 -13.67 21.32
CA GLY A 711 24.64 -13.25 19.99
C GLY A 711 24.16 -11.85 19.61
N ALA A 712 22.89 -11.53 19.87
CA ALA A 712 22.32 -10.20 19.66
C ALA A 712 23.05 -9.14 20.49
N ALA A 713 23.28 -9.43 21.77
CA ALA A 713 23.94 -8.53 22.71
C ALA A 713 25.42 -8.29 22.34
N ALA A 714 26.14 -9.33 21.93
CA ALA A 714 27.51 -9.24 21.44
C ALA A 714 27.60 -8.42 20.15
N LEU A 715 26.71 -8.68 19.17
CA LEU A 715 26.67 -7.91 17.94
C LEU A 715 26.26 -6.45 18.18
N TRP A 716 25.31 -6.19 19.08
CA TRP A 716 24.94 -4.84 19.49
C TRP A 716 26.15 -4.10 20.06
N HIS A 717 26.86 -4.70 21.01
CA HIS A 717 28.01 -4.09 21.65
C HIS A 717 29.12 -3.77 20.62
N THR A 718 29.43 -4.72 19.75
CA THR A 718 30.41 -4.59 18.66
C THR A 718 30.00 -3.54 17.62
N GLN A 719 28.72 -3.48 17.24
CA GLN A 719 28.18 -2.52 16.29
C GLN A 719 28.09 -1.10 16.86
N HIS A 720 28.07 -0.93 18.18
CA HIS A 720 27.97 0.37 18.85
C HIS A 720 29.31 0.83 19.47
N THR A 721 30.34 -0.02 19.49
CA THR A 721 31.70 0.35 19.93
C THR A 721 32.54 0.85 18.75
N ARG A 722 33.23 2.00 18.89
CA ARG A 722 34.26 2.51 17.94
C ARG A 722 35.41 3.29 18.59
N PRO A 723 36.30 2.63 19.33
CA PRO A 723 37.48 3.30 19.85
C PRO A 723 38.39 3.87 18.73
N GLU A 724 38.32 3.31 17.52
CA GLU A 724 39.14 3.74 16.38
C GLU A 724 38.81 5.15 15.88
N LEU A 725 37.59 5.65 16.10
CA LEU A 725 37.20 6.99 15.64
C LEU A 725 37.96 8.09 16.37
N ASP A 726 38.31 7.89 17.64
CA ASP A 726 39.08 8.87 18.41
C ASP A 726 40.51 9.01 17.89
N ARG A 727 41.11 7.92 17.40
CA ARG A 727 42.39 7.95 16.69
C ARG A 727 42.26 8.81 15.43
N HIS A 728 41.31 8.49 14.56
CA HIS A 728 41.10 9.21 13.30
C HIS A 728 40.78 10.71 13.51
N ARG A 729 39.97 11.05 14.51
CA ARG A 729 39.65 12.45 14.85
C ARG A 729 40.92 13.22 15.27
N LYS A 730 41.80 12.61 16.07
CA LYS A 730 43.08 13.23 16.47
C LYS A 730 44.02 13.40 15.28
N GLU A 731 44.14 12.38 14.43
CA GLU A 731 44.96 12.43 13.21
C GLU A 731 44.44 13.50 12.23
N CYS A 732 43.12 13.61 12.05
CA CYS A 732 42.50 14.66 11.23
C CYS A 732 42.85 16.07 11.75
N LEU A 733 42.79 16.30 13.06
CA LEU A 733 43.14 17.59 13.66
C LEU A 733 44.64 17.91 13.50
N GLN A 734 45.51 16.91 13.61
CA GLN A 734 46.96 17.09 13.41
C GLN A 734 47.30 17.44 11.96
N LEU A 735 46.60 16.81 11.01
CA LEU A 735 46.74 17.09 9.59
C LEU A 735 46.16 18.47 9.24
N ALA A 736 44.96 18.79 9.72
CA ALA A 736 44.32 20.10 9.52
C ALA A 736 45.18 21.27 10.01
N ALA A 737 45.93 21.09 11.10
CA ALA A 737 46.83 22.11 11.63
C ALA A 737 48.00 22.48 10.69
N GLN A 738 48.26 21.67 9.65
CA GLN A 738 49.31 21.89 8.65
C GLN A 738 48.73 22.48 7.34
N MET A 739 47.42 22.63 7.25
CA MET A 739 46.73 23.06 6.04
C MET A 739 46.40 24.54 6.08
N GLU A 740 46.40 25.19 4.92
CA GLU A 740 45.98 26.59 4.77
C GLU A 740 44.51 26.67 4.30
N ILE A 741 43.92 27.86 4.36
CA ILE A 741 42.58 28.12 3.80
C ILE A 741 42.74 28.34 2.30
N THR A 742 41.90 27.72 1.47
CA THR A 742 41.88 27.92 0.01
C THR A 742 40.56 28.51 -0.46
N PHE A 743 40.56 29.18 -1.61
CA PHE A 743 39.36 29.72 -2.23
C PHE A 743 39.41 29.56 -3.75
N SER A 744 38.44 28.82 -4.31
CA SER A 744 38.38 28.53 -5.74
C SER A 744 36.99 28.79 -6.33
N PHE A 745 36.93 28.92 -7.65
CA PHE A 745 35.70 28.93 -8.41
C PHE A 745 35.54 27.57 -9.08
N GLU A 746 34.58 26.80 -8.60
CA GLU A 746 34.30 25.43 -9.05
C GLU A 746 33.18 25.44 -10.08
N HIS A 747 33.40 24.78 -11.21
CA HIS A 747 32.40 24.65 -12.27
C HIS A 747 31.60 23.37 -12.09
N ASN A 748 30.28 23.43 -12.32
CA ASN A 748 29.37 22.28 -12.11
C ASN A 748 29.52 21.64 -10.73
N TYR A 749 29.66 22.43 -9.67
CA TYR A 749 29.80 21.91 -8.32
C TYR A 749 28.47 21.29 -7.85
N GLU A 750 28.54 20.06 -7.37
CA GLU A 750 27.39 19.35 -6.80
C GLU A 750 27.17 19.78 -5.35
N MET A 751 26.29 20.77 -5.16
CA MET A 751 25.84 21.17 -3.83
C MET A 751 24.81 20.17 -3.29
N PRO A 752 24.92 19.70 -2.03
CA PRO A 752 23.93 18.81 -1.44
C PRO A 752 22.52 19.41 -1.42
N SER A 753 22.38 20.72 -1.23
CA SER A 753 21.07 21.39 -1.14
C SER A 753 20.49 21.87 -2.47
N ALA A 754 21.16 21.57 -3.60
CA ALA A 754 20.67 21.89 -4.93
C ALA A 754 20.38 20.63 -5.73
N ALA A 755 19.34 20.69 -6.55
CA ALA A 755 18.99 19.59 -7.45
C ALA A 755 19.98 19.48 -8.61
N LEU A 756 20.39 20.63 -9.16
CA LEU A 756 21.28 20.73 -10.31
C LEU A 756 22.67 21.22 -9.88
N PRO A 757 23.74 20.72 -10.51
CA PRO A 757 25.07 21.29 -10.37
C PRO A 757 25.08 22.76 -10.80
N GLN A 758 25.89 23.57 -10.15
CA GLN A 758 26.04 25.00 -10.48
C GLN A 758 27.47 25.47 -10.31
N ASP A 759 27.84 26.50 -11.07
CA ASP A 759 29.12 27.16 -10.89
C ASP A 759 29.09 27.96 -9.58
N THR A 760 30.07 27.74 -8.72
CA THR A 760 30.06 28.32 -7.36
C THR A 760 31.45 28.63 -6.86
N TYR A 761 31.54 29.63 -5.99
CA TYR A 761 32.75 29.84 -5.20
C TYR A 761 32.76 28.89 -4.00
N VAL A 762 33.92 28.29 -3.71
CA VAL A 762 34.13 27.40 -2.58
C VAL A 762 35.27 27.94 -1.72
N LEU A 763 34.99 28.18 -0.44
CA LEU A 763 36.01 28.48 0.57
C LEU A 763 36.28 27.20 1.36
N THR A 764 37.51 26.71 1.34
CA THR A 764 37.88 25.48 2.03
C THR A 764 38.70 25.80 3.27
N VAL A 765 38.20 25.41 4.43
CA VAL A 765 38.75 25.76 5.75
C VAL A 765 39.13 24.51 6.52
N PRO A 766 40.38 24.38 7.00
CA PRO A 766 40.79 23.24 7.84
C PRO A 766 39.99 23.11 9.14
N PHE A 767 39.82 21.88 9.62
CA PHE A 767 39.17 21.63 10.92
C PHE A 767 39.84 22.40 12.05
N GLY A 768 39.02 22.98 12.93
CA GLY A 768 39.49 23.71 14.11
C GLY A 768 38.69 24.98 14.36
N LYS A 769 39.24 25.85 15.23
CA LYS A 769 38.54 27.07 15.67
C LYS A 769 38.23 28.03 14.51
N ASP A 770 39.04 28.02 13.46
CA ASP A 770 38.85 28.94 12.34
C ASP A 770 37.66 28.55 11.46
N ALA A 771 37.33 27.26 11.32
CA ALA A 771 36.11 26.82 10.64
C ALA A 771 34.86 27.34 11.36
N ILE A 772 34.84 27.31 12.70
CA ILE A 772 33.73 27.84 13.51
C ILE A 772 33.62 29.36 13.32
N LYS A 773 34.74 30.10 13.45
CA LYS A 773 34.74 31.55 13.22
C LYS A 773 34.29 31.93 11.81
N TRP A 774 34.66 31.14 10.80
CA TRP A 774 34.23 31.38 9.43
C TRP A 774 32.75 31.16 9.26
N LYS A 775 32.20 30.07 9.79
CA LYS A 775 30.76 29.83 9.83
C LYS A 775 30.02 31.02 10.45
N GLU A 776 30.39 31.41 11.67
CA GLU A 776 29.78 32.55 12.40
C GLU A 776 29.89 33.85 11.58
N SER A 777 31.08 34.17 11.07
CA SER A 777 31.34 35.37 10.25
C SER A 777 30.56 35.40 8.93
N LEU A 778 30.28 34.24 8.33
CA LEU A 778 29.47 34.12 7.12
C LEU A 778 27.99 34.31 7.45
N GLU A 779 27.51 33.68 8.51
CA GLU A 779 26.13 33.80 9.01
C GLU A 779 25.81 35.24 9.46
N ASP A 780 26.71 35.87 10.23
CA ASP A 780 26.59 37.27 10.69
C ASP A 780 26.48 38.27 9.52
N LYS A 781 27.06 37.92 8.37
CA LYS A 781 27.01 38.73 7.14
C LYS A 781 25.83 38.37 6.25
N GLY A 782 25.00 37.40 6.65
CA GLY A 782 23.88 36.90 5.86
C GLY A 782 24.31 36.19 4.57
N ILE A 783 25.53 35.65 4.51
CA ILE A 783 26.01 34.90 3.34
C ILE A 783 25.52 33.46 3.46
N THR A 784 24.73 33.01 2.48
CA THR A 784 24.20 31.65 2.44
C THR A 784 25.19 30.67 1.80
N PHE A 785 25.41 29.52 2.44
CA PHE A 785 26.35 28.51 1.97
C PHE A 785 25.86 27.08 2.29
N ASP A 786 26.42 26.10 1.57
CA ASP A 786 26.44 24.71 2.00
C ASP A 786 27.79 24.39 2.62
N ALA A 787 27.80 23.82 3.83
CA ALA A 787 29.00 23.37 4.49
C ALA A 787 29.13 21.85 4.39
N THR A 788 30.16 21.37 3.68
CA THR A 788 30.43 19.95 3.51
C THR A 788 31.81 19.57 4.00
N ILE A 789 31.91 18.43 4.67
CA ILE A 789 33.20 17.84 5.04
C ILE A 789 33.77 17.18 3.78
N HIS A 790 35.01 17.55 3.42
CA HIS A 790 35.68 16.99 2.27
C HIS A 790 35.91 15.48 2.47
N PRO A 791 35.67 14.64 1.45
CA PRO A 791 35.72 13.18 1.62
C PRO A 791 37.13 12.63 1.85
N GLN A 792 38.19 13.40 1.60
CA GLN A 792 39.58 12.92 1.65
C GLN A 792 40.52 13.81 2.47
N LEU A 793 40.05 14.98 2.93
CA LEU A 793 40.88 15.96 3.61
C LEU A 793 40.13 16.48 4.85
N PRO A 794 40.83 16.79 5.97
CA PRO A 794 40.21 17.27 7.20
C PRO A 794 39.86 18.77 7.12
N VAL A 795 39.00 19.11 6.16
CA VAL A 795 38.57 20.46 5.83
C VAL A 795 37.05 20.52 5.68
N ILE A 796 36.48 21.70 5.87
CA ILE A 796 35.10 22.04 5.53
C ILE A 796 35.11 22.93 4.30
N GLU A 797 34.37 22.53 3.29
CA GLU A 797 34.07 23.33 2.11
C GLU A 797 32.81 24.14 2.36
N PHE A 798 32.90 25.46 2.23
CA PHE A 798 31.79 26.39 2.23
C PHE A 798 31.49 26.77 0.78
N ALA A 799 30.52 26.08 0.17
CA ALA A 799 30.04 26.40 -1.18
C ALA A 799 28.99 27.52 -1.12
N PHE A 800 29.29 28.69 -1.69
CA PHE A 800 28.45 29.87 -1.56
C PHE A 800 27.29 29.91 -2.55
N LYS A 801 26.05 30.06 -2.07
CA LYS A 801 24.87 30.12 -2.95
C LYS A 801 24.76 31.44 -3.71
N ASP A 802 25.16 32.54 -3.06
CA ASP A 802 25.23 33.87 -3.65
C ASP A 802 26.36 34.66 -2.98
N LEU A 803 27.46 34.88 -3.72
CA LEU A 803 28.63 35.61 -3.23
C LEU A 803 28.89 36.82 -4.11
N SER A 804 28.82 38.03 -3.51
CA SER A 804 29.07 39.25 -4.28
C SER A 804 30.47 39.27 -4.91
N PRO A 805 30.64 39.78 -6.15
CA PRO A 805 31.94 39.81 -6.83
C PRO A 805 33.05 40.49 -6.01
N LYS A 806 32.70 41.55 -5.28
CA LYS A 806 33.64 42.29 -4.42
C LYS A 806 34.16 41.46 -3.23
N VAL A 807 33.34 40.56 -2.70
CA VAL A 807 33.77 39.64 -1.63
C VAL A 807 34.60 38.51 -2.23
N ALA A 808 34.18 37.98 -3.39
CA ALA A 808 34.94 36.97 -4.12
C ALA A 808 36.37 37.45 -4.48
N GLU A 809 36.53 38.67 -5.00
CA GLU A 809 37.83 39.27 -5.29
C GLU A 809 38.73 39.36 -4.05
N LYS A 810 38.17 39.74 -2.89
CA LYS A 810 38.92 39.81 -1.62
C LYS A 810 39.35 38.45 -1.11
N LEU A 811 38.50 37.44 -1.25
CA LEU A 811 38.82 36.07 -0.86
C LEU A 811 39.86 35.47 -1.81
N ALA A 812 39.70 35.67 -3.12
CA ALA A 812 40.67 35.26 -4.13
C ALA A 812 42.05 35.89 -3.91
N ALA A 813 42.12 37.20 -3.64
CA ALA A 813 43.38 37.88 -3.34
C ALA A 813 44.05 37.40 -2.04
N LYS A 814 43.31 36.78 -1.12
CA LYS A 814 43.82 36.34 0.19
C LYS A 814 44.14 34.84 0.24
N PHE A 815 43.36 34.02 -0.45
CA PHE A 815 43.38 32.56 -0.34
C PHE A 815 43.39 31.83 -1.69
N GLY A 816 43.33 32.55 -2.81
CA GLY A 816 43.24 31.95 -4.15
C GLY A 816 44.55 31.34 -4.66
N ASP A 817 45.69 31.76 -4.11
CA ASP A 817 47.01 31.20 -4.46
C ASP A 817 47.38 29.99 -3.59
N ASN A 818 46.59 29.68 -2.56
CA ASN A 818 46.84 28.55 -1.65
C ASN A 818 46.35 27.25 -2.31
N ILE A 819 47.18 26.21 -2.28
CA ILE A 819 46.87 24.91 -2.91
C ILE A 819 47.22 23.79 -1.92
N TYR A 820 46.40 22.73 -1.90
CA TYR A 820 46.75 21.50 -1.20
C TYR A 820 47.54 20.58 -2.12
N ASP A 821 48.82 20.39 -1.83
CA ASP A 821 49.60 19.32 -2.45
C ASP A 821 49.41 18.02 -1.66
N SER A 822 48.72 17.05 -2.27
CA SER A 822 48.48 15.74 -1.66
C SER A 822 49.75 14.95 -1.38
N ASP A 823 50.82 15.19 -2.14
CA ASP A 823 52.10 14.49 -1.97
C ASP A 823 52.91 15.04 -0.78
N GLU A 824 52.70 16.30 -0.40
CA GLU A 824 53.35 16.94 0.76
C GLU A 824 52.62 16.65 2.09
N LEU A 825 51.31 16.39 2.06
CA LEU A 825 50.46 16.26 3.25
C LEU A 825 50.59 14.92 4.01
N ASN A 826 51.40 13.96 3.55
CA ASN A 826 51.67 12.67 4.22
C ASN A 826 50.42 11.99 4.82
N ILE A 827 49.33 11.94 4.04
CA ILE A 827 48.03 11.43 4.51
C ILE A 827 48.12 9.92 4.76
N PRO A 828 47.80 9.41 5.98
CA PRO A 828 47.77 7.98 6.24
C PRO A 828 46.77 7.25 5.34
N LYS A 829 47.17 6.12 4.76
CA LYS A 829 46.33 5.35 3.82
C LYS A 829 45.03 4.83 4.42
N ASP A 830 44.98 4.61 5.74
CA ASP A 830 43.80 4.16 6.46
C ASP A 830 43.02 5.31 7.15
N LEU A 831 43.44 6.58 6.98
CA LEU A 831 42.79 7.71 7.63
C LEU A 831 41.36 7.89 7.14
N ARG A 832 40.41 7.88 8.08
CA ARG A 832 39.03 8.32 7.85
C ARG A 832 38.89 9.78 8.24
N ILE A 833 38.21 10.56 7.41
CA ILE A 833 37.96 11.98 7.70
C ILE A 833 36.81 12.10 8.68
N ILE A 834 37.15 12.30 9.95
CA ILE A 834 36.20 12.43 11.05
C ILE A 834 36.26 13.86 11.59
N ALA A 835 35.17 14.59 11.39
CA ALA A 835 35.06 15.95 11.91
C ALA A 835 35.09 15.98 13.44
N PRO A 836 35.62 17.06 14.04
CA PRO A 836 35.47 17.33 15.46
C PRO A 836 33.98 17.41 15.86
N VAL A 837 33.69 17.16 17.15
CA VAL A 837 32.30 17.09 17.65
C VAL A 837 31.57 18.43 17.50
N ASP A 838 32.28 19.55 17.66
CA ASP A 838 31.79 20.92 17.47
C ASP A 838 31.64 21.33 15.98
N HIS A 839 31.92 20.41 15.05
CA HIS A 839 31.73 20.59 13.61
C HIS A 839 30.53 19.80 13.06
N SER A 840 29.66 19.30 13.94
CA SER A 840 28.46 18.50 13.58
C SER A 840 27.42 19.27 12.74
N TRP A 841 27.61 20.57 12.56
CA TRP A 841 26.79 21.43 11.68
C TRP A 841 27.14 21.28 10.20
N ALA A 842 28.32 20.75 9.85
CA ALA A 842 28.71 20.48 8.48
C ALA A 842 28.26 19.09 8.01
N THR A 843 27.85 18.99 6.75
CA THR A 843 27.35 17.75 6.17
C THR A 843 28.52 16.83 5.81
N SER A 844 28.56 15.63 6.40
CA SER A 844 29.53 14.61 6.00
C SER A 844 29.07 13.86 4.76
N ARG A 845 29.95 13.74 3.75
CA ARG A 845 29.75 12.81 2.62
C ARG A 845 30.13 11.37 2.96
N GLN A 846 30.81 11.15 4.10
CA GLN A 846 31.12 9.82 4.62
C GLN A 846 30.08 9.37 5.66
N ASP A 847 29.53 8.17 5.49
CA ASP A 847 28.57 7.59 6.44
C ASP A 847 29.31 7.05 7.67
N ALA A 848 29.03 7.60 8.86
CA ALA A 848 29.59 7.13 10.12
C ALA A 848 29.10 5.72 10.53
N GLY A 849 28.27 5.05 9.71
CA GLY A 849 27.77 3.70 9.94
C GLY A 849 26.77 3.61 11.10
N VAL A 850 25.56 3.15 10.79
CA VAL A 850 24.39 3.25 11.68
C VAL A 850 24.15 2.03 12.58
N GLY A 851 25.10 1.10 12.69
CA GLY A 851 24.90 -0.14 13.48
C GLY A 851 23.88 -1.11 12.87
N ALA A 852 23.69 -1.04 11.54
CA ALA A 852 22.58 -1.71 10.84
C ALA A 852 22.48 -3.23 11.05
N LEU A 853 23.59 -3.95 11.31
CA LEU A 853 23.54 -5.41 11.44
C LEU A 853 22.71 -5.84 12.64
N ALA A 854 22.87 -5.18 13.79
CA ALA A 854 22.14 -5.54 15.00
C ALA A 854 20.63 -5.38 14.81
N TYR A 855 20.19 -4.24 14.25
CA TYR A 855 18.77 -3.98 13.99
C TYR A 855 18.16 -4.93 12.96
N ASN A 856 18.92 -5.33 11.94
CA ASN A 856 18.40 -6.14 10.84
C ASN A 856 18.48 -7.65 11.10
N LEU A 857 19.49 -8.14 11.80
CA LEU A 857 19.70 -9.57 12.03
C LEU A 857 19.03 -10.06 13.32
N PHE A 858 18.91 -9.21 14.34
CA PHE A 858 18.35 -9.54 15.65
C PHE A 858 17.19 -8.61 16.04
N THR A 859 16.28 -8.36 15.10
CA THR A 859 15.14 -7.45 15.34
C THR A 859 14.30 -7.91 16.52
N GLU A 860 14.05 -9.21 16.64
CA GLU A 860 13.21 -9.79 17.70
C GLU A 860 13.85 -9.66 19.08
N GLU A 861 15.15 -9.93 19.20
CA GLU A 861 15.89 -9.85 20.46
C GLU A 861 16.03 -8.40 20.93
N VAL A 862 16.22 -7.46 20.00
CA VAL A 862 16.21 -6.03 20.32
C VAL A 862 14.82 -5.60 20.79
N CYS A 863 13.74 -6.08 20.17
CA CYS A 863 12.37 -5.83 20.64
C CYS A 863 12.17 -6.37 22.07
N GLN A 864 12.58 -7.62 22.31
CA GLN A 864 12.51 -8.24 23.64
C GLN A 864 13.28 -7.41 24.67
N GLN A 865 14.51 -7.01 24.35
CA GLN A 865 15.32 -6.22 25.27
C GLN A 865 14.71 -4.85 25.56
N LEU A 866 14.08 -4.19 24.59
CA LEU A 866 13.38 -2.91 24.82
C LEU A 866 12.17 -3.06 25.74
N GLN A 867 11.43 -4.17 25.62
CA GLN A 867 10.27 -4.47 26.47
C GLN A 867 10.69 -4.79 27.92
N ASP A 868 11.77 -5.55 28.07
CA ASP A 868 12.31 -5.95 29.36
C ASP A 868 13.14 -4.85 30.03
N PHE A 869 13.56 -3.83 29.29
CA PHE A 869 14.44 -2.78 29.79
C PHE A 869 13.81 -2.02 30.97
N GLN A 870 14.45 -2.11 32.14
CA GLN A 870 14.05 -1.37 33.33
C GLN A 870 15.01 -0.22 33.61
N PHE A 871 14.47 0.99 33.73
CA PHE A 871 15.21 2.16 34.20
C PHE A 871 15.50 2.04 35.69
N ALA A 872 16.63 1.41 36.03
CA ALA A 872 17.06 1.26 37.42
C ALA A 872 17.94 2.44 37.88
N GLU A 873 18.97 2.79 37.11
CA GLU A 873 19.95 3.81 37.47
C GLU A 873 20.32 4.72 36.29
N ILE A 874 20.38 6.03 36.53
CA ILE A 874 20.91 7.02 35.60
C ILE A 874 22.11 7.72 36.24
N LYS A 875 23.23 7.80 35.52
CA LYS A 875 24.42 8.52 35.98
C LYS A 875 24.46 9.92 35.38
N VAL A 876 24.63 10.91 36.25
CA VAL A 876 24.63 12.34 35.92
C VAL A 876 26.01 12.93 36.15
N LEU A 877 26.51 13.65 35.16
CA LEU A 877 27.80 14.33 35.14
C LEU A 877 27.62 15.85 35.21
N GLY A 878 28.71 16.56 35.55
CA GLY A 878 28.73 18.02 35.46
C GLY A 878 28.11 18.77 36.64
N ILE A 879 27.76 18.08 37.73
CA ILE A 879 27.08 18.66 38.90
C ILE A 879 27.85 19.82 39.57
N LYS A 880 29.16 19.96 39.30
CA LYS A 880 30.03 21.02 39.84
C LYS A 880 30.13 22.27 38.94
N TYR A 881 29.41 22.29 37.82
CA TYR A 881 29.54 23.33 36.79
C TYR A 881 28.18 23.95 36.40
N ASN A 882 27.13 23.71 37.18
CA ASN A 882 25.77 24.17 36.92
C ASN A 882 25.17 24.82 38.19
N ASP A 883 23.85 25.03 38.22
CA ASP A 883 23.13 25.73 39.29
C ASP A 883 23.30 25.11 40.68
N PHE A 884 23.64 23.82 40.74
CA PHE A 884 23.89 23.07 41.97
C PHE A 884 25.39 22.92 42.33
N ALA A 885 26.29 23.74 41.76
CA ALA A 885 27.73 23.57 41.96
C ALA A 885 28.19 23.56 43.43
N ASP A 886 27.53 24.37 44.26
CA ASP A 886 27.82 24.52 45.69
C ASP A 886 27.01 23.57 46.59
N GLU A 887 26.13 22.75 46.01
CA GLU A 887 25.18 21.92 46.73
C GLU A 887 25.83 20.63 47.26
N ASN A 888 25.61 20.32 48.55
CA ASN A 888 26.09 19.06 49.13
C ASN A 888 25.01 17.97 49.08
N PHE A 889 25.01 17.18 48.00
CA PHE A 889 24.09 16.04 47.80
C PHE A 889 24.27 14.89 48.81
N ALA A 890 25.30 14.89 49.65
CA ALA A 890 25.48 13.91 50.74
C ALA A 890 24.80 14.33 52.06
N SER A 891 24.26 15.55 52.13
CA SER A 891 23.59 16.08 53.32
C SER A 891 22.24 15.38 53.60
N GLN A 892 21.73 15.53 54.83
CA GLN A 892 20.46 14.92 55.23
C GLN A 892 19.26 15.35 54.37
N GLN A 893 19.30 16.54 53.77
CA GLN A 893 18.20 17.07 52.97
C GLN A 893 17.95 16.30 51.65
N TRP A 894 18.98 15.64 51.11
CA TRP A 894 18.90 14.86 49.86
C TRP A 894 18.83 13.35 50.11
N ARG A 895 19.29 12.90 51.28
CA ARG A 895 19.40 11.48 51.60
C ARG A 895 18.02 10.81 51.67
N LYS A 896 17.79 9.84 50.78
CA LYS A 896 16.50 9.12 50.61
C LYS A 896 15.32 10.01 50.19
N ARG A 897 15.58 11.26 49.80
CA ARG A 897 14.54 12.13 49.24
C ARG A 897 14.29 11.71 47.79
N SER A 898 13.02 11.46 47.47
CA SER A 898 12.59 11.36 46.09
C SER A 898 12.37 12.77 45.54
N VAL A 899 12.88 13.02 44.34
CA VAL A 899 12.71 14.29 43.62
C VAL A 899 12.12 13.99 42.26
N THR A 900 11.33 14.93 41.75
CA THR A 900 10.90 14.93 40.36
C THR A 900 11.96 15.61 39.52
N LEU A 901 12.38 14.95 38.44
CA LEU A 901 13.29 15.48 37.44
C LEU A 901 12.55 15.68 36.13
N GLU A 902 13.02 16.66 35.36
CA GLU A 902 12.62 16.90 33.98
C GLU A 902 13.86 16.81 33.07
N VAL A 903 13.69 16.23 31.88
CA VAL A 903 14.71 16.26 30.83
C VAL A 903 14.52 17.54 30.00
N GLY A 904 15.29 18.57 30.32
CA GLY A 904 15.35 19.80 29.53
C GLY A 904 16.42 19.73 28.43
N VAL A 905 16.68 20.89 27.81
CA VAL A 905 17.79 21.11 26.89
C VAL A 905 18.70 22.20 27.40
N PHE A 906 20.00 22.06 27.15
CA PHE A 906 20.97 23.10 27.44
C PHE A 906 20.74 24.28 26.49
N GLU A 907 20.37 25.45 27.01
CA GLU A 907 20.22 26.67 26.22
C GLU A 907 21.41 27.60 26.48
N LEU A 908 22.20 27.84 25.44
CA LEU A 908 23.32 28.78 25.50
C LEU A 908 23.04 29.97 24.57
N PRO A 909 23.44 31.20 24.95
CA PRO A 909 23.51 32.29 23.99
C PRO A 909 24.44 31.92 22.83
N GLU A 910 24.10 32.31 21.60
CA GLU A 910 24.95 32.07 20.41
C GLU A 910 26.39 32.61 20.60
N SER A 911 26.56 33.65 21.42
CA SER A 911 27.86 34.22 21.76
C SER A 911 28.71 33.36 22.72
N HIS A 912 28.18 32.24 23.24
CA HIS A 912 28.89 31.40 24.20
C HIS A 912 29.95 30.53 23.50
N PRO A 913 31.20 30.45 23.99
CA PRO A 913 32.27 29.69 23.34
C PRO A 913 31.98 28.20 23.08
N ASP A 914 31.10 27.62 23.90
CA ASP A 914 30.67 26.22 23.78
C ASP A 914 29.24 26.06 23.22
N PHE A 915 28.65 27.11 22.61
CA PHE A 915 27.29 27.07 22.06
C PHE A 915 27.09 25.85 21.15
N TYR A 916 27.92 25.69 20.12
CA TYR A 916 27.80 24.57 19.18
C TYR A 916 28.10 23.20 19.78
N ARG A 917 28.77 23.17 20.94
CA ARG A 917 29.12 21.94 21.64
C ARG A 917 28.00 21.45 22.54
N TYR A 918 27.33 22.35 23.26
CA TYR A 918 26.35 21.97 24.28
C TYR A 918 24.91 22.39 23.98
N ASN A 919 24.67 23.40 23.14
CA ASN A 919 23.32 23.91 22.90
C ASN A 919 22.37 22.85 22.30
N GLY A 920 21.22 22.65 22.95
CA GLY A 920 20.25 21.60 22.65
C GLY A 920 20.68 20.19 23.06
N THR A 921 21.71 20.04 23.90
CA THR A 921 22.06 18.76 24.54
C THR A 921 21.09 18.48 25.70
N PRO A 922 20.57 17.25 25.85
CA PRO A 922 19.69 16.91 26.98
C PRO A 922 20.36 17.14 28.34
N ILE A 923 19.65 17.81 29.24
CA ILE A 923 20.07 18.07 30.62
C ILE A 923 18.97 17.67 31.60
N LEU A 924 19.36 17.20 32.78
CA LEU A 924 18.43 16.90 33.86
C LEU A 924 18.24 18.13 34.73
N GLN A 925 16.99 18.45 35.03
CA GLN A 925 16.59 19.60 35.82
C GLN A 925 15.78 19.18 37.05
N ILE A 926 15.92 19.96 38.12
CA ILE A 926 15.08 19.88 39.34
C ILE A 926 14.50 21.27 39.53
N ASP A 927 13.16 21.39 39.55
CA ASP A 927 12.45 22.66 39.72
C ASP A 927 12.93 23.77 38.75
N GLY A 928 13.23 23.39 37.49
CA GLY A 928 13.73 24.28 36.44
C GLY A 928 15.22 24.66 36.54
N GLN A 929 15.95 24.15 37.54
CA GLN A 929 17.40 24.38 37.71
C GLN A 929 18.21 23.20 37.17
N ASN A 930 19.35 23.50 36.54
CA ASN A 930 20.20 22.53 35.85
C ASN A 930 21.03 21.68 36.83
N LEU A 931 20.70 20.40 36.95
CA LEU A 931 21.45 19.43 37.75
C LEU A 931 22.74 18.97 37.04
N GLY A 932 22.61 18.54 35.79
CA GLY A 932 23.73 17.99 35.03
C GLY A 932 23.30 17.12 33.84
N THR A 933 24.25 16.71 33.03
CA THR A 933 24.02 15.95 31.80
C THR A 933 24.13 14.44 32.04
N PHE A 934 23.52 13.64 31.18
CA PHE A 934 23.63 12.18 31.23
C PHE A 934 25.06 11.73 30.94
N ALA A 935 25.56 10.73 31.67
CA ALA A 935 26.79 10.05 31.30
C ALA A 935 26.61 9.36 29.92
N PRO A 936 27.67 9.28 29.09
CA PRO A 936 27.57 8.66 27.76
C PRO A 936 27.09 7.20 27.78
N ASP A 937 27.44 6.44 28.81
CA ASP A 937 27.12 5.02 29.00
C ASP A 937 25.85 4.79 29.82
N SER A 938 25.09 5.85 30.13
CA SER A 938 23.87 5.76 30.92
C SER A 938 22.62 5.85 30.04
N PRO A 939 21.50 5.19 30.44
CA PRO A 939 20.23 5.33 29.75
C PRO A 939 19.78 6.78 29.71
N LYS A 940 19.24 7.22 28.56
CA LYS A 940 18.78 8.60 28.36
C LYS A 940 17.31 8.60 27.98
N LEU A 941 16.57 9.50 28.60
CA LEU A 941 15.15 9.71 28.30
C LEU A 941 14.99 10.88 27.31
N PRO A 942 13.97 10.87 26.45
CA PRO A 942 13.68 11.98 25.54
C PRO A 942 13.47 13.31 26.26
N VAL A 943 13.81 14.42 25.59
CA VAL A 943 13.52 15.78 26.07
C VAL A 943 12.01 15.94 26.36
N GLY A 944 11.67 16.60 27.45
CA GLY A 944 10.31 16.79 27.97
C GLY A 944 9.81 15.65 28.87
N THR A 945 10.60 14.59 29.06
CA THR A 945 10.24 13.50 29.98
C THR A 945 10.35 13.95 31.43
N THR A 946 9.37 13.61 32.25
CA THR A 946 9.43 13.78 33.71
C THR A 946 9.50 12.42 34.42
N PHE A 947 10.19 12.35 35.56
CA PHE A 947 10.27 11.12 36.34
C PHE A 947 10.73 11.39 37.78
N ALA A 948 10.41 10.49 38.71
CA ALA A 948 10.91 10.54 40.08
C ALA A 948 12.17 9.69 40.27
N ALA A 949 13.13 10.20 41.02
CA ALA A 949 14.33 9.44 41.40
C ALA A 949 14.85 9.82 42.79
N THR A 950 15.68 8.94 43.38
CA THR A 950 16.47 9.27 44.58
C THR A 950 17.93 9.47 44.21
N LEU A 951 18.57 10.48 44.79
CA LEU A 951 19.95 10.85 44.46
C LEU A 951 20.94 10.14 45.38
N LYS A 952 21.99 9.58 44.79
CA LYS A 952 23.15 9.03 45.49
C LYS A 952 24.43 9.66 44.92
N PRO A 953 25.15 10.49 45.69
CA PRO A 953 26.39 11.09 45.22
C PRO A 953 27.49 10.03 45.00
N GLU A 954 28.25 10.18 43.93
CA GLU A 954 29.39 9.34 43.56
C GLU A 954 30.52 10.23 43.00
N GLY A 955 31.45 10.66 43.87
CA GLY A 955 32.56 11.53 43.47
C GLY A 955 32.09 12.88 42.92
N SER A 956 32.38 13.14 41.64
CA SER A 956 31.92 14.33 40.90
C SER A 956 30.66 14.07 40.05
N SER A 957 29.93 13.00 40.34
CA SER A 957 28.71 12.58 39.65
C SER A 957 27.60 12.20 40.63
N ILE A 958 26.39 12.05 40.13
CA ILE A 958 25.23 11.57 40.91
C ILE A 958 24.65 10.35 40.20
N ILE A 959 24.35 9.31 40.98
CA ILE A 959 23.54 8.18 40.54
C ILE A 959 22.10 8.42 40.96
N LEU A 960 21.20 8.50 39.99
CA LEU A 960 19.76 8.57 40.18
C LEU A 960 19.22 7.15 40.21
N LYS A 961 18.63 6.75 41.32
CA LYS A 961 17.82 5.52 41.36
C LYS A 961 16.41 5.88 40.94
N VAL A 962 16.05 5.50 39.72
CA VAL A 962 14.82 5.91 39.05
C VAL A 962 13.65 5.05 39.54
N ASN A 963 12.50 5.68 39.74
CA ASN A 963 11.24 4.97 39.87
C ASN A 963 10.64 4.80 38.47
N ALA A 964 10.79 3.62 37.87
CA ALA A 964 10.38 3.36 36.48
C ALA A 964 8.89 3.65 36.23
N ASP A 965 8.01 3.40 37.23
CA ASP A 965 6.57 3.64 37.13
C ASP A 965 6.19 5.13 37.11
N SER A 966 7.13 6.02 37.44
CA SER A 966 6.92 7.47 37.42
C SER A 966 7.40 8.15 36.15
N ILE A 967 7.94 7.39 35.19
CA ILE A 967 8.43 7.96 33.92
C ILE A 967 7.23 8.34 33.05
N GLU A 968 7.09 9.63 32.79
CA GLU A 968 6.06 10.19 31.91
C GLU A 968 6.75 10.86 30.72
N LEU A 969 6.61 10.23 29.54
CA LEU A 969 7.03 10.83 28.28
C LEU A 969 6.16 12.06 27.98
N PRO A 970 6.68 13.09 27.27
CA PRO A 970 5.91 14.27 26.98
C PRO A 970 4.62 13.92 26.22
N GLU A 971 3.52 14.53 26.65
CA GLU A 971 2.22 14.33 26.02
C GLU A 971 2.28 14.86 24.59
N VAL A 972 2.05 13.96 23.64
CA VAL A 972 2.03 14.27 22.21
C VAL A 972 0.61 14.08 21.74
N THR A 973 -0.07 15.17 21.45
CA THR A 973 -1.35 15.13 20.73
C THR A 973 -1.05 15.21 19.25
N LEU A 974 -1.24 14.10 18.52
CA LEU A 974 -1.31 14.19 17.06
C LEU A 974 -2.59 14.98 16.75
N VAL A 975 -2.50 16.00 15.89
CA VAL A 975 -3.70 16.66 15.38
C VAL A 975 -4.45 15.58 14.60
N GLU A 976 -5.52 15.06 15.18
CA GLU A 976 -6.50 14.36 14.39
C GLU A 976 -6.99 15.41 13.38
N SER A 977 -6.59 15.27 12.11
CA SER A 977 -7.26 15.99 11.02
C SER A 977 -8.76 15.87 11.27
N GLU A 978 -9.50 16.98 11.10
CA GLU A 978 -10.96 17.09 11.29
C GLU A 978 -11.64 15.75 11.07
N PRO A 979 -12.68 15.37 11.84
CA PRO A 979 -13.36 14.10 11.66
C PRO A 979 -13.94 14.00 10.23
N LYS A 980 -13.10 13.58 9.28
CA LYS A 980 -13.48 12.76 8.16
C LYS A 980 -14.09 11.57 8.85
N LEU A 981 -15.34 11.26 8.53
CA LEU A 981 -16.04 10.05 8.98
C LEU A 981 -15.14 8.83 8.75
N ASN A 982 -14.28 8.55 9.71
CA ASN A 982 -13.31 7.47 9.71
C ASN A 982 -13.50 6.83 11.06
N ASN A 983 -14.52 5.99 11.12
CA ASN A 983 -14.34 4.63 11.55
C ASN A 983 -15.42 3.82 10.85
N ALA A 984 -15.06 2.72 10.21
CA ALA A 984 -16.04 1.73 9.79
C ALA A 984 -16.91 1.24 10.97
N GLY A 985 -16.51 1.53 12.22
CA GLY A 985 -17.33 1.43 13.43
C GLY A 985 -18.38 2.54 13.57
N GLU A 986 -18.05 3.80 13.28
CA GLU A 986 -19.01 4.92 13.27
C GLU A 986 -19.91 4.91 12.03
N LEU A 987 -19.42 4.55 10.85
CA LEU A 987 -20.26 4.32 9.66
C LEU A 987 -21.19 3.11 9.84
N ARG A 988 -20.73 2.07 10.56
CA ARG A 988 -21.59 0.96 11.01
C ARG A 988 -22.56 1.41 12.09
N ALA A 989 -22.16 2.25 13.02
CA ALA A 989 -23.05 2.78 14.06
C ALA A 989 -24.11 3.71 13.47
N ILE A 990 -23.73 4.56 12.51
CA ILE A 990 -24.61 5.44 11.75
C ILE A 990 -25.54 4.61 10.86
N HIS A 991 -25.03 3.60 10.13
CA HIS A 991 -25.90 2.69 9.36
C HIS A 991 -26.84 1.89 10.27
N ARG A 992 -26.38 1.43 11.44
CA ARG A 992 -27.22 0.73 12.43
C ARG A 992 -28.28 1.65 12.99
N GLU A 993 -27.94 2.91 13.28
CA GLU A 993 -28.87 3.89 13.80
C GLU A 993 -29.91 4.29 12.73
N PHE A 994 -29.49 4.45 11.47
CA PHE A 994 -30.41 4.67 10.35
C PHE A 994 -31.32 3.48 10.10
N TRP A 995 -30.80 2.25 10.11
CA TRP A 995 -31.61 1.03 9.98
C TRP A 995 -32.57 0.85 11.17
N ARG A 996 -32.11 1.14 12.39
CA ARG A 996 -32.95 1.11 13.60
C ARG A 996 -34.09 2.12 13.50
N GLN A 997 -33.79 3.34 13.02
CA GLN A 997 -34.79 4.38 12.79
C GLN A 997 -35.77 3.96 11.68
N GLU A 998 -35.28 3.39 10.58
CA GLU A 998 -36.13 2.85 9.51
C GLU A 998 -37.08 1.74 10.03
N MET A 999 -36.57 0.83 10.88
CA MET A 999 -37.39 -0.19 11.54
C MET A 999 -38.43 0.43 12.48
N PHE A 1000 -38.07 1.49 13.20
CA PHE A 1000 -39.01 2.23 14.03
C PHE A 1000 -40.10 2.92 13.19
N ASP A 1001 -39.73 3.58 12.10
CA ASP A 1001 -40.68 4.28 11.22
C ASP A 1001 -41.66 3.29 10.56
N ASN A 1002 -41.16 2.13 10.08
CA ASN A 1002 -41.99 1.03 9.58
C ASN A 1002 -42.98 0.50 10.63
N LEU A 1003 -42.53 0.40 11.89
CA LEU A 1003 -43.39 0.01 13.01
C LEU A 1003 -44.48 1.04 13.28
N VAL A 1004 -44.12 2.33 13.30
CA VAL A 1004 -45.04 3.45 13.50
C VAL A 1004 -46.11 3.47 12.40
N GLU A 1005 -45.71 3.32 11.13
CA GLU A 1005 -46.63 3.25 10.00
C GLU A 1005 -47.58 2.06 10.12
N ALA A 1006 -47.07 0.87 10.44
CA ALA A 1006 -47.90 -0.33 10.60
C ALA A 1006 -48.91 -0.18 11.76
N ILE A 1007 -48.50 0.43 12.87
CA ILE A 1007 -49.37 0.76 14.01
C ILE A 1007 -50.42 1.78 13.56
N GLY A 1008 -50.03 2.84 12.86
CA GLY A 1008 -50.92 3.88 12.36
C GLY A 1008 -52.01 3.32 11.45
N ILE A 1009 -51.63 2.56 10.42
CA ILE A 1009 -52.56 1.91 9.49
C ILE A 1009 -53.53 0.99 10.24
N THR A 1010 -53.02 0.18 11.17
CA THR A 1010 -53.86 -0.76 11.93
C THR A 1010 -54.82 -0.01 12.87
N TYR A 1011 -54.37 1.09 13.47
CA TYR A 1011 -55.18 1.93 14.34
C TYR A 1011 -56.31 2.61 13.54
N GLU A 1012 -56.02 3.21 12.39
CA GLU A 1012 -57.01 3.84 11.52
C GLU A 1012 -58.06 2.84 11.00
N GLN A 1013 -57.61 1.65 10.57
CA GLN A 1013 -58.51 0.56 10.15
C GLN A 1013 -59.44 0.09 11.28
N ARG A 1014 -59.01 0.18 12.54
CA ARG A 1014 -59.84 -0.20 13.69
C ARG A 1014 -60.78 0.91 14.13
N GLN A 1015 -60.36 2.18 14.04
CA GLN A 1015 -61.23 3.32 14.30
C GLN A 1015 -62.38 3.41 13.29
N THR A 1016 -62.12 3.10 12.01
CA THR A 1016 -63.15 3.09 10.96
C THR A 1016 -64.16 1.95 11.10
N ASN A 1017 -63.82 0.86 11.79
CA ASN A 1017 -64.66 -0.33 11.96
C ASN A 1017 -65.37 -0.44 13.32
N GLN A 1018 -65.22 0.54 14.22
CA GLN A 1018 -65.86 0.54 15.54
C GLN A 1018 -66.91 1.66 15.69
N SER A 1019 -68.10 1.31 16.19
CA SER A 1019 -69.20 2.25 16.45
C SER A 1019 -69.08 3.02 17.78
N GLU A 1020 -68.15 2.62 18.67
CA GLU A 1020 -67.85 3.32 19.93
C GLU A 1020 -66.34 3.54 20.13
N SER A 1021 -66.00 4.81 20.36
CA SER A 1021 -64.70 5.37 20.73
C SER A 1021 -63.96 4.78 21.94
N LYS A 1022 -63.11 3.74 21.84
CA LYS A 1022 -62.22 3.38 22.97
C LYS A 1022 -61.14 4.44 23.22
N GLU A 1023 -60.80 4.66 24.49
CA GLU A 1023 -59.75 5.59 24.92
C GLU A 1023 -58.34 5.09 24.57
N ILE A 1024 -58.15 3.76 24.62
CA ILE A 1024 -56.91 3.07 24.23
C ILE A 1024 -57.26 1.87 23.36
N GLU A 1025 -56.68 1.81 22.16
CA GLU A 1025 -56.73 0.65 21.28
C GLU A 1025 -55.55 -0.29 21.55
N GLN A 1026 -55.80 -1.59 21.47
CA GLN A 1026 -54.73 -2.59 21.64
C GLN A 1026 -54.77 -3.65 20.54
N PHE A 1027 -53.60 -3.97 19.99
CA PHE A 1027 -53.46 -5.02 18.99
C PHE A 1027 -52.06 -5.64 18.99
N LYS A 1028 -52.01 -6.88 18.48
CA LYS A 1028 -50.78 -7.63 18.36
C LYS A 1028 -49.97 -7.17 17.15
N ILE A 1029 -48.65 -7.17 17.31
CA ILE A 1029 -47.66 -6.99 16.25
C ILE A 1029 -46.87 -8.29 16.20
N GLY A 1030 -46.96 -8.99 15.07
CA GLY A 1030 -46.51 -10.37 14.98
C GLY A 1030 -47.18 -11.28 16.04
N GLY A 1031 -46.43 -12.27 16.53
CA GLY A 1031 -46.88 -13.14 17.63
C GLY A 1031 -46.56 -12.59 19.02
N GLN A 1032 -45.47 -11.83 19.15
CA GLN A 1032 -44.81 -11.61 20.45
C GLN A 1032 -45.06 -10.23 21.06
N TRP A 1033 -45.48 -9.25 20.27
CA TRP A 1033 -45.61 -7.86 20.72
C TRP A 1033 -47.06 -7.38 20.72
N THR A 1034 -47.36 -6.42 21.59
CA THR A 1034 -48.68 -5.79 21.71
C THR A 1034 -48.50 -4.27 21.75
N ALA A 1035 -49.10 -3.56 20.80
CA ALA A 1035 -49.21 -2.10 20.81
C ALA A 1035 -50.45 -1.66 21.59
N TYR A 1036 -50.29 -0.58 22.35
CA TYR A 1036 -51.35 0.14 23.04
C TYR A 1036 -51.30 1.58 22.53
N VAL A 1037 -52.34 2.04 21.84
CA VAL A 1037 -52.39 3.33 21.13
C VAL A 1037 -53.51 4.19 21.71
N GLN A 1038 -53.18 5.39 22.15
CA GLN A 1038 -54.14 6.38 22.67
C GLN A 1038 -54.70 7.24 21.55
N ARG A 1039 -55.82 7.94 21.82
CA ARG A 1039 -56.40 8.91 20.87
C ARG A 1039 -55.49 10.09 20.53
N SER A 1040 -54.51 10.42 21.39
CA SER A 1040 -53.50 11.45 21.10
C SER A 1040 -52.49 11.02 20.04
N GLY A 1041 -52.52 9.77 19.61
CA GLY A 1041 -51.49 9.16 18.77
C GLY A 1041 -50.36 8.52 19.57
N ASP A 1042 -50.29 8.73 20.89
CA ASP A 1042 -49.25 8.14 21.72
C ASP A 1042 -49.41 6.62 21.78
N PHE A 1043 -48.34 5.90 21.50
CA PHE A 1043 -48.32 4.45 21.57
C PHE A 1043 -47.21 3.92 22.46
N ILE A 1044 -47.46 2.71 22.99
CA ILE A 1044 -46.49 1.91 23.72
C ILE A 1044 -46.54 0.49 23.16
N VAL A 1045 -45.40 -0.05 22.75
CA VAL A 1045 -45.27 -1.46 22.37
C VAL A 1045 -44.67 -2.23 23.53
N ARG A 1046 -45.27 -3.38 23.87
CA ARG A 1046 -44.78 -4.29 24.92
C ARG A 1046 -44.68 -5.71 24.41
N ASN A 1047 -43.66 -6.44 24.88
CA ASN A 1047 -43.58 -7.88 24.68
C ASN A 1047 -44.48 -8.65 25.66
N GLU A 1048 -44.48 -9.97 25.55
CA GLU A 1048 -45.29 -10.88 26.39
C GLU A 1048 -44.99 -10.77 27.89
N ASN A 1049 -43.75 -10.44 28.24
CA ASN A 1049 -43.31 -10.20 29.62
C ASN A 1049 -43.71 -8.82 30.16
N LYS A 1050 -44.57 -8.08 29.44
CA LYS A 1050 -45.02 -6.72 29.75
C LYS A 1050 -43.89 -5.68 29.81
N ARG A 1051 -42.71 -5.98 29.25
CA ARG A 1051 -41.62 -5.01 29.13
C ARG A 1051 -41.88 -4.11 27.94
N THR A 1052 -41.67 -2.81 28.13
CA THR A 1052 -41.76 -1.82 27.05
C THR A 1052 -40.63 -2.02 26.07
N ILE A 1053 -40.97 -2.15 24.78
CA ILE A 1053 -40.06 -2.32 23.65
C ILE A 1053 -39.72 -0.97 23.04
N CYS A 1054 -40.75 -0.19 22.68
CA CYS A 1054 -40.62 1.18 22.20
C CYS A 1054 -41.86 2.01 22.58
N ARG A 1055 -41.75 3.35 22.49
CA ARG A 1055 -42.85 4.31 22.64
C ARG A 1055 -42.66 5.45 21.65
N GLY A 1056 -43.74 5.94 21.10
CA GLY A 1056 -43.72 7.11 20.23
C GLY A 1056 -45.10 7.66 19.97
N ASN A 1057 -45.23 8.49 18.94
CA ASN A 1057 -46.51 9.02 18.52
C ASN A 1057 -46.72 8.80 17.01
N ILE A 1058 -47.85 8.17 16.64
CA ILE A 1058 -48.14 7.80 15.25
C ILE A 1058 -48.44 8.99 14.34
N HIS A 1059 -48.76 10.16 14.89
CA HIS A 1059 -49.06 11.36 14.11
C HIS A 1059 -47.84 12.24 13.88
N THR A 1060 -46.90 12.28 14.83
CA THR A 1060 -45.69 13.12 14.73
C THR A 1060 -44.44 12.34 14.31
N GLY A 1061 -44.46 11.00 14.41
CA GLY A 1061 -43.28 10.17 14.24
C GLY A 1061 -42.26 10.30 15.38
N GLU A 1062 -42.61 11.01 16.46
CA GLU A 1062 -41.70 11.24 17.59
C GLU A 1062 -41.40 9.94 18.34
N GLU A 1063 -40.11 9.67 18.55
CA GLU A 1063 -39.62 8.53 19.32
C GLU A 1063 -39.38 8.94 20.78
N ILE A 1064 -40.24 8.48 21.70
CA ILE A 1064 -40.21 8.85 23.13
C ILE A 1064 -39.39 7.84 23.94
N PHE A 1065 -39.45 6.55 23.56
CA PHE A 1065 -38.61 5.49 24.13
C PHE A 1065 -38.13 4.62 22.97
N PRO A 1066 -36.81 4.58 22.69
CA PRO A 1066 -36.35 4.11 21.41
C PRO A 1066 -36.47 2.61 21.24
N LEU A 1067 -36.68 2.18 20.00
CA LEU A 1067 -36.58 0.78 19.63
C LEU A 1067 -35.10 0.36 19.67
N SER A 1068 -34.75 -0.60 20.54
CA SER A 1068 -33.37 -1.09 20.65
C SER A 1068 -32.95 -1.90 19.42
N GLU A 1069 -31.63 -2.00 19.14
CA GLU A 1069 -31.12 -2.80 18.00
C GLU A 1069 -31.63 -4.26 18.04
N ALA A 1070 -31.63 -4.89 19.21
CA ALA A 1070 -32.12 -6.27 19.36
C ALA A 1070 -33.62 -6.39 19.01
N ALA A 1071 -34.42 -5.39 19.38
CA ALA A 1071 -35.84 -5.37 19.03
C ALA A 1071 -36.05 -5.02 17.55
N ALA A 1072 -35.25 -4.13 16.96
CA ALA A 1072 -35.28 -3.83 15.54
C ALA A 1072 -34.98 -5.08 14.68
N SER A 1073 -34.02 -5.92 15.09
CA SER A 1073 -33.74 -7.20 14.42
C SER A 1073 -34.91 -8.17 14.54
N GLU A 1074 -35.54 -8.26 15.72
CA GLU A 1074 -36.71 -9.11 15.93
C GLU A 1074 -37.89 -8.66 15.05
N LEU A 1075 -38.09 -7.34 14.90
CA LEU A 1075 -39.12 -6.78 14.03
C LEU A 1075 -38.85 -7.09 12.55
N GLU A 1076 -37.59 -6.96 12.11
CA GLU A 1076 -37.18 -7.30 10.75
C GLU A 1076 -37.46 -8.78 10.44
N GLU A 1077 -37.17 -9.69 11.37
CA GLU A 1077 -37.54 -11.11 11.24
C GLU A 1077 -39.07 -11.31 11.14
N MET A 1078 -39.87 -10.60 11.93
CA MET A 1078 -41.34 -10.66 11.85
C MET A 1078 -41.86 -10.16 10.49
N ILE A 1079 -41.25 -9.12 9.93
CA ILE A 1079 -41.59 -8.60 8.59
C ILE A 1079 -41.26 -9.65 7.53
N LEU A 1080 -40.06 -10.22 7.56
CA LEU A 1080 -39.62 -11.26 6.62
C LEU A 1080 -40.48 -12.53 6.71
N GLU A 1081 -40.88 -12.94 7.91
CA GLU A 1081 -41.76 -14.09 8.12
C GLU A 1081 -43.17 -13.81 7.57
N ARG A 1082 -43.70 -12.60 7.77
CA ARG A 1082 -44.97 -12.18 7.18
C ARG A 1082 -44.91 -12.13 5.65
N GLU A 1083 -43.81 -11.68 5.07
CA GLU A 1083 -43.62 -11.68 3.61
C GLU A 1083 -43.56 -13.11 3.05
N ARG A 1084 -42.84 -14.02 3.73
CA ARG A 1084 -42.83 -15.45 3.38
C ARG A 1084 -44.22 -16.08 3.46
N LEU A 1085 -44.98 -15.80 4.52
CA LEU A 1085 -46.36 -16.29 4.68
C LEU A 1085 -47.31 -15.69 3.63
N SER A 1086 -47.15 -14.41 3.30
CA SER A 1086 -47.95 -13.73 2.28
C SER A 1086 -47.66 -14.26 0.88
N ALA A 1087 -46.39 -14.58 0.58
CA ALA A 1087 -45.99 -15.24 -0.66
C ALA A 1087 -46.59 -16.65 -0.77
N ASN A 1088 -46.59 -17.43 0.32
CA ASN A 1088 -47.21 -18.75 0.36
C ASN A 1088 -48.74 -18.71 0.21
N ILE A 1089 -49.42 -17.74 0.83
CA ILE A 1089 -50.88 -17.56 0.69
C ILE A 1089 -51.25 -17.08 -0.72
N SER A 1090 -50.44 -16.23 -1.34
CA SER A 1090 -50.62 -15.84 -2.76
C SER A 1090 -50.42 -17.04 -3.69
N PHE A 1091 -49.47 -17.93 -3.37
CA PHE A 1091 -49.24 -19.18 -4.10
C PHE A 1091 -50.41 -20.16 -3.95
N GLU A 1092 -50.97 -20.33 -2.75
CA GLU A 1092 -52.16 -21.15 -2.51
C GLU A 1092 -53.42 -20.56 -3.15
N LYS A 1093 -53.65 -19.23 -3.11
CA LYS A 1093 -54.77 -18.58 -3.81
C LYS A 1093 -54.64 -18.69 -5.33
N SER A 1094 -53.42 -18.62 -5.86
CA SER A 1094 -53.12 -18.89 -7.27
C SER A 1094 -53.50 -20.32 -7.64
N LEU A 1095 -53.08 -21.31 -6.83
CA LEU A 1095 -53.45 -22.72 -6.97
C LEU A 1095 -54.98 -22.95 -6.90
N TYR A 1096 -55.67 -22.35 -5.93
CA TYR A 1096 -57.13 -22.43 -5.82
C TYR A 1096 -57.87 -21.75 -6.99
N SER A 1097 -57.37 -20.63 -7.51
CA SER A 1097 -57.96 -19.97 -8.69
C SER A 1097 -57.73 -20.79 -9.98
N THR A 1098 -56.59 -21.47 -10.06
CA THR A 1098 -56.24 -22.37 -11.17
C THR A 1098 -57.09 -23.63 -11.11
N GLN A 1099 -57.34 -24.16 -9.92
CA GLN A 1099 -58.19 -25.33 -9.69
C GLN A 1099 -59.69 -25.03 -9.87
N ALA A 1100 -60.15 -23.83 -9.49
CA ALA A 1100 -61.49 -23.34 -9.81
C ALA A 1100 -61.68 -23.13 -11.33
N SER A 1101 -60.66 -22.62 -12.02
CA SER A 1101 -60.68 -22.47 -13.49
C SER A 1101 -60.64 -23.82 -14.22
N LEU A 1102 -59.94 -24.83 -13.66
CA LEU A 1102 -59.93 -26.20 -14.16
C LEU A 1102 -61.27 -26.89 -13.93
N ASN A 1103 -61.88 -26.75 -12.75
CA ASN A 1103 -63.21 -27.29 -12.44
C ASN A 1103 -64.30 -26.63 -13.30
N HIS A 1104 -64.23 -25.32 -13.55
CA HIS A 1104 -65.17 -24.63 -14.44
C HIS A 1104 -65.01 -25.06 -15.91
N LYS A 1105 -63.78 -25.32 -16.38
CA LYS A 1105 -63.54 -25.93 -17.70
C LYS A 1105 -64.03 -27.38 -17.78
N GLN A 1106 -63.99 -28.14 -16.68
CA GLN A 1106 -64.52 -29.50 -16.61
C GLN A 1106 -66.06 -29.53 -16.61
N GLU A 1107 -66.73 -28.58 -15.95
CA GLU A 1107 -68.19 -28.39 -16.04
C GLU A 1107 -68.65 -27.99 -17.45
N ILE A 1108 -67.91 -27.11 -18.13
CA ILE A 1108 -68.20 -26.73 -19.53
C ILE A 1108 -67.98 -27.93 -20.49
N SER A 1109 -66.99 -28.78 -20.21
CA SER A 1109 -66.74 -30.03 -20.95
C SER A 1109 -67.86 -31.06 -20.72
N ASN A 1110 -68.33 -31.22 -19.48
CA ASN A 1110 -69.41 -32.13 -19.13
C ASN A 1110 -70.77 -31.67 -19.70
N ASN A 1111 -71.06 -30.36 -19.69
CA ASN A 1111 -72.25 -29.80 -20.34
C ASN A 1111 -72.20 -29.92 -21.88
N ARG A 1112 -71.01 -29.83 -22.49
CA ARG A 1112 -70.84 -30.12 -23.94
C ARG A 1112 -71.03 -31.60 -24.28
N ASN A 1113 -70.68 -32.51 -23.39
CA ASN A 1113 -70.90 -33.94 -23.58
C ASN A 1113 -72.37 -34.33 -23.37
N GLN A 1114 -73.10 -33.74 -22.42
CA GLN A 1114 -74.56 -33.92 -22.31
C GLN A 1114 -75.32 -33.34 -23.51
N SER A 1115 -74.85 -32.23 -24.09
CA SER A 1115 -75.45 -31.64 -25.30
C SER A 1115 -75.13 -32.44 -26.59
N ARG A 1116 -74.08 -33.26 -26.59
CA ARG A 1116 -73.75 -34.19 -27.69
C ARG A 1116 -74.47 -35.54 -27.58
N SER A 1117 -74.93 -35.93 -26.40
CA SER A 1117 -75.75 -37.13 -26.19
C SER A 1117 -77.24 -36.93 -26.49
N GLN A 1118 -77.69 -35.69 -26.76
CA GLN A 1118 -79.07 -35.37 -27.18
C GLN A 1118 -79.21 -35.07 -28.70
N ASN A 1119 -78.12 -35.13 -29.48
CA ASN A 1119 -78.14 -34.90 -30.94
C ASN A 1119 -77.71 -36.14 -31.76
N ILE A 1120 -77.94 -37.34 -31.21
CA ILE A 1120 -77.95 -38.60 -31.98
C ILE A 1120 -79.33 -39.23 -31.80
N GLU A 1121 -80.35 -38.46 -32.17
CA GLU A 1121 -81.69 -38.90 -32.57
C GLU A 1121 -82.33 -37.67 -33.24
N LEU A 1122 -82.33 -37.68 -34.58
CA LEU A 1122 -82.84 -36.68 -35.55
C LEU A 1122 -81.76 -35.87 -36.31
N ASN A 1123 -81.58 -36.30 -37.57
CA ASN A 1123 -80.88 -35.71 -38.73
C ASN A 1123 -79.35 -35.70 -38.74
#